data_AF-A0A1U8ASS2-F1
#
_entry.id   AF-A0A1U8ASS2-F1
#
_cell.length_a   1.000
_cell.length_b   1.000
_cell.length_c   1.000
_cell.angle_alpha   90.00
_cell.angle_beta   90.00
_cell.angle_gamma   90.00
#
_symmetry.space_group_name_H-M   'P 1'
#
loop_
_entity.id
_entity.type
_entity.pdbx_description
1 polymer ?
#
loop_
_entity_poly.entity_id
_entity_poly.type
_entity_poly.pdbx_seq_one_letter_code
_entity_poly.pdbx_strand_id
1 'polypeptide(L)'
;MGSPGLNVRNNGHLGVTEPISLSGPTEFDVVKTRELEKFLVDAGLYESQEEAVAREEVLGRLDQIVKKWIKMVSRAKGFNEQLVLEANAKIFTFGSYRLGVHGPGADIDTLCVGPRHATREEDFFIELHNMLAEMPEVSELHPVPDAHVPVMRFKFNGVSIDLLYAKLSLWVIPEDLDISQDMVLQNADEQTVRSLNGCRVTDQILRLVPNIQNFRTTLRCMRFWAKRRGVYSNVSGFLGGINWALLVARICQLYPNALPSMLVSRFFRVFTQWRWPNPVMLCAIEEGTLGLPVWDPRKNYRDRLHQMPIITPAYPCMNSSYNVSSSTLRVMTEEFQRGNEICEAMEKNKADWNTLFEPCRFFEAYKNYLQIEISAENDDHLRKWKGWVESRLRQLTLKIERHTFGMLQCHPHPGDFSDKSRLFHCCYFMGLRLKQGVSMQEGKQFDIRATVEDFKHSVGLYTLWKPGMEIYVSHIKRRNIPLFVFPDGVRPSRSAKEAWEGKSASNPKLCNSISAEESCEIATGSMDGTDDIRKRKLSDDNGENNPRSTKFLAATNTAYGVLGGSGSGSPPIVRTSVREEAREGGQQEDNLRGSSINATCPTEITTDIGREAEEPARCSQSVGPPSANSGLSCTKEAEKLAIEKIASGPSVGGHGGFPEELDELEDDFNSSYHVKGFGRDMPSKVLVAKAGTVEVNGVHPPTEFLQHGGGLEELEPAELTTPFSNLVPASTSIPQRKPLIRLNLTSMAKATGRNT
;
A
#
# COMPACT_ATOMS: atom_id res chain seq x y z
N MET A 1 -11.08 34.84 -16.94
CA MET A 1 -11.04 35.64 -15.70
C MET A 1 -10.87 34.68 -14.53
N GLY A 2 -9.90 34.90 -13.64
CA GLY A 2 -9.59 33.94 -12.57
C GLY A 2 -10.04 34.43 -11.19
N SER A 3 -10.65 33.55 -10.40
CA SER A 3 -10.93 33.77 -8.98
C SER A 3 -9.76 33.28 -8.12
N PRO A 4 -9.27 34.05 -7.13
CA PRO A 4 -8.13 33.64 -6.31
C PRO A 4 -8.53 32.68 -5.19
N GLY A 5 -8.19 31.39 -5.34
CA GLY A 5 -8.21 30.43 -4.24
C GLY A 5 -7.11 30.75 -3.22
N LEU A 6 -7.49 31.13 -2.00
CA LEU A 6 -6.57 31.56 -0.95
C LEU A 6 -5.89 30.38 -0.20
N ASN A 7 -4.67 30.66 0.28
CA ASN A 7 -4.05 30.03 1.45
C ASN A 7 -3.65 28.54 1.42
N VAL A 8 -2.92 28.11 0.38
CA VAL A 8 -1.95 26.99 0.51
C VAL A 8 -0.52 27.48 0.17
N ARG A 9 -0.11 28.58 0.81
CA ARG A 9 1.25 29.17 0.75
C ARG A 9 1.74 29.59 2.13
N ASN A 10 1.92 28.63 3.03
CA ASN A 10 2.71 28.88 4.24
C ASN A 10 4.16 29.17 3.80
N ASN A 11 4.67 30.36 4.16
CA ASN A 11 6.03 30.83 3.92
C ASN A 11 6.59 30.67 2.49
N GLY A 12 5.72 30.61 1.46
CA GLY A 12 6.12 30.61 0.06
C GLY A 12 6.69 29.30 -0.49
N HIS A 13 6.69 28.21 0.29
CA HIS A 13 7.08 26.86 -0.17
C HIS A 13 5.91 25.87 -0.06
N LEU A 14 6.10 24.65 -0.58
CA LEU A 14 5.15 23.54 -0.41
C LEU A 14 5.54 22.71 0.82
N GLY A 15 4.56 22.07 1.45
CA GLY A 15 4.78 21.16 2.59
C GLY A 15 4.69 21.78 3.98
N VAL A 16 4.69 20.92 4.99
CA VAL A 16 4.56 21.28 6.43
C VAL A 16 5.86 21.78 7.09
N THR A 17 6.96 21.81 6.35
CA THR A 17 8.26 22.34 6.79
C THR A 17 8.95 23.00 5.60
N GLU A 18 9.91 23.88 5.90
CA GLU A 18 10.86 24.38 4.90
C GLU A 18 11.57 23.23 4.18
N PRO A 19 12.00 23.43 2.92
CA PRO A 19 12.84 22.47 2.20
C PRO A 19 14.20 22.24 2.88
N ILE A 20 14.75 21.03 2.75
CA ILE A 20 16.09 20.67 3.24
C ILE A 20 17.17 21.28 2.35
N SER A 21 16.93 21.38 1.04
CA SER A 21 17.83 22.04 0.11
C SER A 21 17.08 22.61 -1.09
N LEU A 22 17.50 23.82 -1.50
CA LEU A 22 17.08 24.47 -2.75
C LEU A 22 18.11 24.30 -3.87
N SER A 23 19.19 23.55 -3.66
CA SER A 23 20.22 23.32 -4.67
C SER A 23 19.64 22.65 -5.92
N GLY A 24 19.98 23.20 -7.09
CA GLY A 24 19.71 22.55 -8.38
C GLY A 24 20.67 21.38 -8.66
N PRO A 25 20.44 20.64 -9.75
CA PRO A 25 21.27 19.51 -10.16
C PRO A 25 22.63 19.97 -10.70
N THR A 26 23.65 19.13 -10.52
CA THR A 26 24.92 19.20 -11.26
C THR A 26 24.81 18.47 -12.61
N GLU A 27 25.81 18.65 -13.49
CA GLU A 27 25.90 17.87 -14.74
C GLU A 27 25.94 16.35 -14.48
N PHE A 28 26.57 15.92 -13.39
CA PHE A 28 26.59 14.52 -12.96
C PHE A 28 25.18 14.03 -12.61
N ASP A 29 24.37 14.82 -11.91
CA ASP A 29 22.99 14.48 -11.57
C ASP A 29 22.09 14.38 -12.82
N VAL A 30 22.34 15.23 -13.82
CA VAL A 30 21.68 15.17 -15.15
C VAL A 30 22.05 13.87 -15.87
N VAL A 31 23.33 13.48 -15.90
CA VAL A 31 23.77 12.20 -16.49
C VAL A 31 23.14 11.01 -15.75
N LYS A 32 23.16 11.01 -14.41
CA LYS A 32 22.53 9.95 -13.60
C LYS A 32 21.00 9.92 -13.72
N THR A 33 20.36 11.04 -14.05
CA THR A 33 18.94 11.08 -14.38
C THR A 33 18.66 10.39 -15.72
N ARG A 34 19.44 10.68 -16.76
CA ARG A 34 19.31 10.02 -18.07
C ARG A 34 19.59 8.52 -18.01
N GLU A 35 20.57 8.09 -17.20
CA GLU A 35 20.81 6.67 -16.91
C GLU A 35 19.59 5.99 -16.27
N LEU A 36 18.97 6.64 -15.28
CA LEU A 36 17.76 6.13 -14.63
C LEU A 36 16.56 6.10 -15.59
N GLU A 37 16.30 7.18 -16.32
CA GLU A 37 15.19 7.27 -17.27
C GLU A 37 15.29 6.20 -18.35
N LYS A 38 16.49 5.99 -18.90
CA LYS A 38 16.73 4.86 -19.82
C LYS A 38 16.45 3.52 -19.15
N PHE A 39 16.98 3.28 -17.95
CA PHE A 39 16.75 2.02 -17.23
C PHE A 39 15.25 1.75 -16.98
N LEU A 40 14.45 2.77 -16.66
CA LEU A 40 13.01 2.62 -16.45
C LEU A 40 12.25 2.32 -17.76
N VAL A 41 12.73 2.81 -18.90
CA VAL A 41 12.22 2.47 -20.24
C VAL A 41 12.63 1.05 -20.63
N ASP A 42 13.91 0.70 -20.50
CA ASP A 42 14.46 -0.65 -20.75
C ASP A 42 13.78 -1.72 -19.87
N ALA A 43 13.26 -1.33 -18.69
CA ALA A 43 12.49 -2.18 -17.78
C ALA A 43 10.97 -2.26 -18.07
N GLY A 44 10.48 -1.63 -19.14
CA GLY A 44 9.07 -1.73 -19.58
C GLY A 44 8.06 -1.00 -18.68
N LEU A 45 8.45 0.10 -18.02
CA LEU A 45 7.62 0.79 -17.01
C LEU A 45 6.77 1.95 -17.57
N TYR A 46 6.66 2.03 -18.89
CA TYR A 46 5.88 3.02 -19.63
C TYR A 46 4.98 2.27 -20.62
N GLU A 47 3.72 2.70 -20.75
CA GLU A 47 2.77 2.14 -21.72
C GLU A 47 3.12 2.52 -23.15
N SER A 48 2.58 1.79 -24.13
CA SER A 48 2.70 2.16 -25.54
C SER A 48 1.75 3.31 -25.93
N GLN A 49 2.00 3.96 -27.06
CA GLN A 49 1.11 5.03 -27.56
C GLN A 49 -0.27 4.48 -27.95
N GLU A 50 -0.32 3.22 -28.39
CA GLU A 50 -1.54 2.48 -28.74
C GLU A 50 -2.34 2.12 -27.47
N GLU A 51 -1.68 1.69 -26.39
CA GLU A 51 -2.33 1.52 -25.08
C GLU A 51 -2.92 2.84 -24.59
N ALA A 52 -2.16 3.94 -24.66
CA ALA A 52 -2.62 5.26 -24.21
C ALA A 52 -3.87 5.73 -24.98
N VAL A 53 -3.89 5.60 -26.31
CA VAL A 53 -5.06 5.94 -27.13
C VAL A 53 -6.26 5.04 -26.80
N ALA A 54 -6.05 3.73 -26.64
CA ALA A 54 -7.14 2.81 -26.27
C ALA A 54 -7.76 3.17 -24.91
N ARG A 55 -6.97 3.62 -23.93
CA ARG A 55 -7.48 4.14 -22.63
C ARG A 55 -8.31 5.40 -22.80
N GLU A 56 -7.87 6.35 -23.62
CA GLU A 56 -8.60 7.60 -23.87
C GLU A 56 -9.93 7.35 -24.61
N GLU A 57 -9.95 6.49 -25.63
CA GLU A 57 -11.17 6.07 -26.33
C GLU A 57 -12.16 5.37 -25.38
N VAL A 58 -11.67 4.44 -24.56
CA VAL A 58 -12.47 3.71 -23.56
C VAL A 58 -13.09 4.67 -22.54
N LEU A 59 -12.34 5.65 -22.03
CA LEU A 59 -12.87 6.68 -21.13
C LEU A 59 -13.90 7.59 -21.83
N GLY A 60 -13.64 8.03 -23.06
CA GLY A 60 -14.57 8.83 -23.85
C GLY A 60 -15.89 8.10 -24.13
N ARG A 61 -15.84 6.79 -24.36
CA ARG A 61 -17.04 5.94 -24.46
C ARG A 61 -17.75 5.76 -23.12
N LEU A 62 -17.02 5.58 -22.02
CA LEU A 62 -17.60 5.39 -20.69
C LEU A 62 -18.34 6.64 -20.17
N ASP A 63 -17.83 7.84 -20.44
CA ASP A 63 -18.53 9.10 -20.11
C ASP A 63 -19.89 9.18 -20.83
N GLN A 64 -19.95 8.80 -22.12
CA GLN A 64 -21.20 8.73 -22.87
C GLN A 64 -22.17 7.68 -22.33
N ILE A 65 -21.67 6.53 -21.86
CA ILE A 65 -22.47 5.46 -21.24
C ILE A 65 -23.12 5.95 -19.94
N VAL A 66 -22.36 6.55 -19.02
CA VAL A 66 -22.94 7.04 -17.75
C VAL A 66 -23.90 8.21 -17.98
N LYS A 67 -23.63 9.09 -18.96
CA LYS A 67 -24.54 10.17 -19.37
C LYS A 67 -25.83 9.65 -20.05
N LYS A 68 -25.80 8.51 -20.73
CA LYS A 68 -27.01 7.83 -21.24
C LYS A 68 -27.79 7.17 -20.10
N TRP A 69 -27.10 6.42 -19.23
CA TRP A 69 -27.67 5.74 -18.06
C TRP A 69 -28.44 6.69 -17.14
N ILE A 70 -27.84 7.82 -16.75
CA ILE A 70 -28.51 8.75 -15.83
C ILE A 70 -29.79 9.38 -16.42
N LYS A 71 -29.86 9.53 -17.74
CA LYS A 71 -31.07 10.01 -18.43
C LYS A 71 -32.15 8.94 -18.50
N MET A 72 -31.79 7.67 -18.63
CA MET A 72 -32.72 6.55 -18.48
C MET A 72 -33.27 6.47 -17.06
N VAL A 73 -32.40 6.50 -16.04
CA VAL A 73 -32.77 6.52 -14.60
C VAL A 73 -33.70 7.70 -14.29
N SER A 74 -33.39 8.90 -14.80
CA SER A 74 -34.21 10.09 -14.57
C SER A 74 -35.60 9.97 -15.20
N ARG A 75 -35.72 9.39 -16.40
CA ARG A 75 -37.03 9.12 -17.01
C ARG A 75 -37.80 8.01 -16.27
N ALA A 76 -37.12 6.94 -15.85
CA ALA A 76 -37.72 5.84 -15.10
C ALA A 76 -38.30 6.30 -13.75
N LYS A 77 -37.65 7.28 -13.10
CA LYS A 77 -38.11 7.89 -11.84
C LYS A 77 -39.11 9.04 -12.03
N GLY A 78 -39.64 9.23 -13.24
CA GLY A 78 -40.77 10.13 -13.53
C GLY A 78 -40.42 11.62 -13.55
N PHE A 79 -39.15 11.98 -13.69
CA PHE A 79 -38.77 13.39 -13.89
C PHE A 79 -39.23 13.89 -15.26
N ASN A 80 -39.52 15.19 -15.36
CA ASN A 80 -39.97 15.81 -16.61
C ASN A 80 -38.84 15.84 -17.66
N GLU A 81 -39.20 15.95 -18.94
CA GLU A 81 -38.22 15.88 -20.04
C GLU A 81 -37.15 17.00 -19.99
N GLN A 82 -37.43 18.16 -19.39
CA GLN A 82 -36.41 19.20 -19.17
C GLN A 82 -35.32 18.70 -18.21
N LEU A 83 -35.71 18.15 -17.05
CA LEU A 83 -34.77 17.55 -16.09
C LEU A 83 -34.09 16.30 -16.66
N VAL A 84 -34.72 15.55 -17.57
CA VAL A 84 -34.09 14.41 -18.27
C VAL A 84 -33.09 14.88 -19.34
N LEU A 85 -33.31 16.04 -19.98
CA LEU A 85 -32.35 16.66 -20.88
C LEU A 85 -31.14 17.24 -20.12
N GLU A 86 -31.37 17.84 -18.97
CA GLU A 86 -30.34 18.38 -18.07
C GLU A 86 -29.61 17.30 -17.24
N ALA A 87 -30.24 16.15 -16.98
CA ALA A 87 -29.69 15.08 -16.16
C ALA A 87 -28.32 14.62 -16.66
N ASN A 88 -27.34 14.65 -15.76
CA ASN A 88 -25.93 14.48 -16.09
C ASN A 88 -25.22 13.62 -15.04
N ALA A 89 -24.17 12.94 -15.47
CA ALA A 89 -23.24 12.16 -14.66
C ALA A 89 -21.85 12.33 -15.27
N LYS A 90 -20.81 12.30 -14.44
CA LYS A 90 -19.45 12.65 -14.86
C LYS A 90 -18.44 11.65 -14.31
N ILE A 91 -17.54 11.15 -15.16
CA ILE A 91 -16.44 10.30 -14.72
C ILE A 91 -15.21 11.12 -14.33
N PHE A 92 -14.49 10.66 -13.31
CA PHE A 92 -13.21 11.20 -12.88
C PHE A 92 -12.22 10.05 -12.68
N THR A 93 -11.03 10.14 -13.28
CA THR A 93 -9.97 9.14 -13.04
C THR A 93 -9.16 9.50 -11.80
N PHE A 94 -8.69 8.47 -11.08
CA PHE A 94 -7.82 8.64 -9.91
C PHE A 94 -6.64 7.66 -9.96
N GLY A 95 -6.01 7.43 -8.80
CA GLY A 95 -5.02 6.38 -8.60
C GLY A 95 -3.86 6.44 -9.58
N SER A 96 -3.41 5.29 -10.09
CA SER A 96 -2.10 5.24 -10.77
C SER A 96 -2.12 5.80 -12.19
N TYR A 97 -3.28 5.73 -12.86
CA TYR A 97 -3.52 6.35 -14.17
C TYR A 97 -3.54 7.88 -14.09
N ARG A 98 -4.35 8.46 -13.19
CA ARG A 98 -4.44 9.93 -13.01
C ARG A 98 -3.12 10.56 -12.55
N LEU A 99 -2.37 9.87 -11.69
CA LEU A 99 -1.01 10.29 -11.32
C LEU A 99 -0.04 10.26 -12.53
N GLY A 100 -0.35 9.54 -13.60
CA GLY A 100 0.50 9.37 -14.78
C GLY A 100 1.73 8.50 -14.50
N VAL A 101 1.58 7.46 -13.67
CA VAL A 101 2.65 6.55 -13.21
C VAL A 101 2.25 5.06 -13.32
N HIS A 102 1.17 4.78 -14.03
CA HIS A 102 0.83 3.46 -14.55
C HIS A 102 1.83 3.00 -15.62
N GLY A 103 1.69 1.74 -16.02
CA GLY A 103 2.46 1.09 -17.08
C GLY A 103 1.59 0.10 -17.85
N PRO A 104 2.20 -0.75 -18.72
CA PRO A 104 1.47 -1.66 -19.58
C PRO A 104 0.50 -2.57 -18.83
N GLY A 105 -0.69 -2.79 -19.41
CA GLY A 105 -1.72 -3.67 -18.84
C GLY A 105 -2.31 -3.24 -17.48
N ALA A 106 -1.98 -2.05 -16.96
CA ALA A 106 -2.58 -1.54 -15.73
C ALA A 106 -4.08 -1.22 -15.89
N ASP A 107 -4.78 -1.17 -14.76
CA ASP A 107 -6.17 -0.74 -14.59
C ASP A 107 -6.37 0.78 -14.75
N ILE A 108 -7.63 1.20 -14.93
CA ILE A 108 -8.06 2.60 -14.78
C ILE A 108 -9.00 2.73 -13.59
N ASP A 109 -8.45 3.20 -12.48
CA ASP A 109 -9.17 3.74 -11.32
C ASP A 109 -10.16 4.83 -11.76
N THR A 110 -11.48 4.56 -11.75
CA THR A 110 -12.51 5.48 -12.27
C THR A 110 -13.64 5.69 -11.29
N LEU A 111 -14.06 6.94 -11.07
CA LEU A 111 -15.21 7.32 -10.24
C LEU A 111 -16.33 7.90 -11.11
N CYS A 112 -17.49 7.24 -11.14
CA CYS A 112 -18.73 7.83 -11.65
C CYS A 112 -19.37 8.70 -10.56
N VAL A 113 -19.66 9.96 -10.89
CA VAL A 113 -20.37 10.90 -10.01
C VAL A 113 -21.77 11.14 -10.55
N GLY A 114 -22.79 10.82 -9.76
CA GLY A 114 -24.22 10.93 -10.13
C GLY A 114 -25.04 11.78 -9.15
N PRO A 115 -26.23 12.26 -9.59
CA PRO A 115 -27.11 13.10 -8.80
C PRO A 115 -27.92 12.31 -7.75
N ARG A 116 -28.53 13.03 -6.82
CA ARG A 116 -29.16 12.51 -5.59
C ARG A 116 -30.24 11.44 -5.77
N HIS A 117 -30.86 11.36 -6.95
CA HIS A 117 -31.92 10.39 -7.25
C HIS A 117 -31.43 9.06 -7.83
N ALA A 118 -30.14 8.99 -8.22
CA ALA A 118 -29.50 7.75 -8.65
C ALA A 118 -28.83 7.04 -7.45
N THR A 119 -29.43 5.93 -7.02
CA THR A 119 -28.99 5.07 -5.93
C THR A 119 -27.79 4.21 -6.33
N ARG A 120 -27.04 3.72 -5.34
CA ARG A 120 -25.93 2.81 -5.59
C ARG A 120 -26.44 1.37 -5.80
N GLU A 121 -27.49 1.06 -5.06
CA GLU A 121 -28.05 -0.26 -4.84
C GLU A 121 -28.90 -0.73 -6.02
N GLU A 122 -29.69 0.17 -6.62
CA GLU A 122 -30.57 -0.14 -7.75
C GLU A 122 -29.95 0.41 -9.05
N ASP A 123 -29.76 1.73 -9.16
CA ASP A 123 -29.39 2.32 -10.45
C ASP A 123 -27.96 1.98 -10.87
N PHE A 124 -26.99 2.01 -9.95
CA PHE A 124 -25.59 1.70 -10.30
C PHE A 124 -25.34 0.19 -10.39
N PHE A 125 -25.60 -0.58 -9.33
CA PHE A 125 -25.28 -2.01 -9.33
C PHE A 125 -26.25 -2.92 -10.10
N ILE A 126 -27.42 -2.42 -10.53
CA ILE A 126 -28.36 -3.18 -11.39
C ILE A 126 -28.51 -2.50 -12.76
N GLU A 127 -29.00 -1.26 -12.84
CA GLU A 127 -29.32 -0.67 -14.16
C GLU A 127 -28.08 -0.36 -15.02
N LEU A 128 -27.01 0.22 -14.46
CA LEU A 128 -25.75 0.41 -15.19
C LEU A 128 -25.04 -0.93 -15.46
N HIS A 129 -25.07 -1.85 -14.51
CA HIS A 129 -24.55 -3.21 -14.69
C HIS A 129 -25.20 -3.91 -15.89
N ASN A 130 -26.54 -3.86 -15.99
CA ASN A 130 -27.27 -4.49 -17.07
C ASN A 130 -26.97 -3.82 -18.42
N MET A 131 -26.89 -2.48 -18.46
CA MET A 131 -26.46 -1.76 -19.67
C MET A 131 -25.06 -2.17 -20.13
N LEU A 132 -24.11 -2.37 -19.20
CA LEU A 132 -22.76 -2.83 -19.52
C LEU A 132 -22.74 -4.30 -19.96
N ALA A 133 -23.56 -5.16 -19.34
CA ALA A 133 -23.68 -6.58 -19.68
C ALA A 133 -24.27 -6.84 -21.09
N GLU A 134 -25.06 -5.90 -21.61
CA GLU A 134 -25.58 -5.95 -23.00
C GLU A 134 -24.54 -5.54 -24.06
N MET A 135 -23.39 -4.98 -23.68
CA MET A 135 -22.39 -4.48 -24.62
C MET A 135 -21.34 -5.56 -24.98
N PRO A 136 -21.18 -5.93 -26.26
CA PRO A 136 -20.24 -6.98 -26.67
C PRO A 136 -18.77 -6.59 -26.48
N GLU A 137 -18.47 -5.31 -26.27
CA GLU A 137 -17.12 -4.83 -25.94
C GLU A 137 -16.76 -4.95 -24.46
N VAL A 138 -17.71 -5.31 -23.59
CA VAL A 138 -17.52 -5.48 -22.15
C VAL A 138 -17.35 -6.96 -21.82
N SER A 139 -16.34 -7.27 -21.01
CA SER A 139 -16.05 -8.62 -20.53
C SER A 139 -15.56 -8.60 -19.07
N GLU A 140 -15.53 -9.77 -18.42
CA GLU A 140 -15.09 -9.92 -17.01
C GLU A 140 -15.86 -8.99 -16.03
N LEU A 141 -17.13 -8.70 -16.32
CA LEU A 141 -18.00 -7.83 -15.52
C LEU A 141 -18.32 -8.47 -14.16
N HIS A 142 -17.81 -7.85 -13.10
CA HIS A 142 -17.80 -8.37 -11.73
C HIS A 142 -18.11 -7.24 -10.73
N PRO A 143 -19.39 -7.05 -10.34
CA PRO A 143 -19.77 -6.11 -9.28
C PRO A 143 -19.40 -6.64 -7.89
N VAL A 144 -18.89 -5.76 -7.03
CA VAL A 144 -18.50 -6.03 -5.64
C VAL A 144 -19.13 -4.98 -4.72
N PRO A 145 -20.44 -5.09 -4.41
CA PRO A 145 -21.17 -4.09 -3.63
C PRO A 145 -20.78 -4.07 -2.14
N ASP A 146 -20.37 -5.22 -1.59
CA ASP A 146 -20.06 -5.40 -0.16
C ASP A 146 -18.62 -4.98 0.22
N ALA A 147 -17.83 -4.47 -0.74
CA ALA A 147 -16.48 -4.00 -0.48
C ALA A 147 -16.47 -2.72 0.39
N HIS A 148 -15.38 -2.49 1.11
CA HIS A 148 -15.18 -1.27 1.93
C HIS A 148 -15.35 0.02 1.10
N VAL A 149 -14.97 -0.03 -0.18
CA VAL A 149 -15.36 0.95 -1.20
C VAL A 149 -16.04 0.15 -2.33
N PRO A 150 -17.37 0.26 -2.50
CA PRO A 150 -18.09 -0.55 -3.49
C PRO A 150 -17.64 -0.24 -4.93
N VAL A 151 -17.33 -1.30 -5.68
CA VAL A 151 -16.72 -1.21 -7.02
C VAL A 151 -17.39 -2.15 -8.02
N MET A 152 -17.45 -1.74 -9.29
CA MET A 152 -17.79 -2.59 -10.42
C MET A 152 -16.54 -2.75 -11.29
N ARG A 153 -15.97 -3.96 -11.35
CA ARG A 153 -14.80 -4.27 -12.18
C ARG A 153 -15.22 -4.83 -13.51
N PHE A 154 -14.57 -4.44 -14.60
CA PHE A 154 -14.77 -5.01 -15.94
C PHE A 154 -13.61 -4.69 -16.87
N LYS A 155 -13.53 -5.38 -18.01
CA LYS A 155 -12.72 -4.97 -19.16
C LYS A 155 -13.63 -4.39 -20.23
N PHE A 156 -13.22 -3.28 -20.82
CA PHE A 156 -13.92 -2.62 -21.93
C PHE A 156 -12.93 -2.44 -23.08
N ASN A 157 -13.18 -3.06 -24.24
CA ASN A 157 -12.21 -3.18 -25.34
C ASN A 157 -10.83 -3.72 -24.89
N GLY A 158 -10.81 -4.60 -23.89
CA GLY A 158 -9.60 -5.18 -23.30
C GLY A 158 -8.95 -4.35 -22.19
N VAL A 159 -9.31 -3.07 -22.03
CA VAL A 159 -8.79 -2.20 -20.95
C VAL A 159 -9.56 -2.49 -19.64
N SER A 160 -8.85 -2.84 -18.58
CA SER A 160 -9.44 -3.05 -17.23
C SER A 160 -9.86 -1.73 -16.58
N ILE A 161 -11.07 -1.68 -16.03
CA ILE A 161 -11.65 -0.52 -15.33
C ILE A 161 -12.20 -0.98 -13.98
N ASP A 162 -11.80 -0.27 -12.92
CA ASP A 162 -12.41 -0.38 -11.59
C ASP A 162 -13.30 0.87 -11.39
N LEU A 163 -14.61 0.70 -11.56
CA LEU A 163 -15.60 1.78 -11.53
C LEU A 163 -16.26 1.91 -10.15
N LEU A 164 -15.99 3.00 -9.46
CA LEU A 164 -16.64 3.42 -8.22
C LEU A 164 -17.86 4.30 -8.48
N TYR A 165 -18.74 4.45 -7.48
CA TYR A 165 -19.89 5.36 -7.56
C TYR A 165 -20.02 6.30 -6.36
N ALA A 166 -20.15 7.60 -6.64
CA ALA A 166 -20.46 8.65 -5.68
C ALA A 166 -21.78 9.36 -6.03
N LYS A 167 -22.72 9.36 -5.08
CA LYS A 167 -24.04 10.00 -5.20
C LYS A 167 -24.02 11.35 -4.47
N LEU A 168 -24.01 12.45 -5.21
CA LEU A 168 -23.98 13.79 -4.61
C LEU A 168 -25.38 14.30 -4.26
N SER A 169 -25.45 15.22 -3.30
CA SER A 169 -26.67 15.91 -2.85
C SER A 169 -27.29 16.88 -3.88
N LEU A 170 -26.93 16.78 -5.16
CA LEU A 170 -27.30 17.68 -6.26
C LEU A 170 -28.37 17.03 -7.15
N TRP A 171 -29.30 17.83 -7.69
CA TRP A 171 -30.31 17.35 -8.66
C TRP A 171 -29.75 17.10 -10.06
N VAL A 172 -28.78 17.91 -10.47
CA VAL A 172 -28.04 17.81 -11.74
C VAL A 172 -26.56 17.94 -11.42
N ILE A 173 -25.70 17.20 -12.12
CA ILE A 173 -24.24 17.29 -11.99
C ILE A 173 -23.70 18.36 -12.95
N PRO A 174 -23.06 19.43 -12.46
CA PRO A 174 -22.46 20.44 -13.32
C PRO A 174 -21.29 19.88 -14.13
N GLU A 175 -21.17 20.28 -15.40
CA GLU A 175 -20.07 19.82 -16.27
C GLU A 175 -18.71 20.34 -15.76
N ASP A 176 -18.70 21.52 -15.10
CA ASP A 176 -17.55 22.16 -14.46
C ASP A 176 -17.30 21.72 -13.00
N LEU A 177 -18.03 20.72 -12.49
CA LEU A 177 -17.91 20.23 -11.10
C LEU A 177 -16.45 19.96 -10.69
N ASP A 178 -15.99 20.70 -9.68
CA ASP A 178 -14.73 20.50 -8.95
C ASP A 178 -14.97 19.68 -7.67
N ILE A 179 -14.61 18.40 -7.72
CA ILE A 179 -14.71 17.46 -6.60
C ILE A 179 -13.66 17.70 -5.48
N SER A 180 -12.69 18.59 -5.69
CA SER A 180 -11.69 18.92 -4.66
C SER A 180 -12.22 19.83 -3.54
N GLN A 181 -13.37 20.48 -3.74
CA GLN A 181 -14.04 21.29 -2.71
C GLN A 181 -14.71 20.41 -1.66
N ASP A 182 -14.52 20.70 -0.37
CA ASP A 182 -15.08 19.88 0.74
C ASP A 182 -16.60 19.81 0.75
N MET A 183 -17.28 20.81 0.15
CA MET A 183 -18.74 20.85 0.04
C MET A 183 -19.33 19.65 -0.74
N VAL A 184 -18.57 18.95 -1.58
CA VAL A 184 -19.07 17.74 -2.26
C VAL A 184 -19.29 16.56 -1.30
N LEU A 185 -18.75 16.63 -0.08
CA LEU A 185 -19.00 15.65 0.98
C LEU A 185 -20.26 15.98 1.81
N GLN A 186 -20.96 17.10 1.53
CA GLN A 186 -22.11 17.52 2.33
C GLN A 186 -23.31 16.56 2.17
N ASN A 187 -23.73 15.97 3.28
CA ASN A 187 -24.74 14.92 3.38
C ASN A 187 -24.42 13.63 2.58
N ALA A 188 -23.14 13.41 2.24
CA ALA A 188 -22.69 12.19 1.59
C ALA A 188 -22.71 11.00 2.58
N ASP A 189 -23.14 9.82 2.11
CA ASP A 189 -22.97 8.56 2.84
C ASP A 189 -21.49 8.13 2.91
N GLU A 190 -21.13 7.29 3.87
CA GLU A 190 -19.74 6.93 4.13
C GLU A 190 -19.05 6.27 2.93
N GLN A 191 -19.77 5.43 2.16
CA GLN A 191 -19.26 4.83 0.93
C GLN A 191 -19.01 5.90 -0.16
N THR A 192 -19.91 6.89 -0.30
CA THR A 192 -19.72 8.06 -1.19
C THR A 192 -18.49 8.88 -0.77
N VAL A 193 -18.29 9.14 0.52
CA VAL A 193 -17.09 9.85 1.04
C VAL A 193 -15.82 9.07 0.70
N ARG A 194 -15.77 7.76 0.97
CA ARG A 194 -14.64 6.90 0.63
C ARG A 194 -14.34 6.90 -0.88
N SER A 195 -15.38 6.83 -1.71
CA SER A 195 -15.27 6.84 -3.17
C SER A 195 -14.71 8.17 -3.72
N LEU A 196 -15.18 9.30 -3.18
CA LEU A 196 -14.68 10.64 -3.55
C LEU A 196 -13.22 10.86 -3.12
N ASN A 197 -12.82 10.28 -1.98
CA ASN A 197 -11.47 10.48 -1.43
C ASN A 197 -10.35 10.00 -2.35
N GLY A 198 -10.55 8.93 -3.15
CA GLY A 198 -9.54 8.46 -4.12
C GLY A 198 -9.14 9.56 -5.11
N CYS A 199 -10.12 10.24 -5.71
CA CYS A 199 -9.92 11.36 -6.61
C CYS A 199 -9.33 12.59 -5.88
N ARG A 200 -9.96 12.98 -4.76
CA ARG A 200 -9.59 14.17 -3.97
C ARG A 200 -8.13 14.12 -3.51
N VAL A 201 -7.68 12.97 -3.00
CA VAL A 201 -6.29 12.74 -2.59
C VAL A 201 -5.35 12.79 -3.79
N THR A 202 -5.71 12.18 -4.91
CA THR A 202 -4.87 12.13 -6.11
C THR A 202 -4.59 13.53 -6.66
N ASP A 203 -5.61 14.36 -6.81
CA ASP A 203 -5.45 15.74 -7.29
C ASP A 203 -4.72 16.63 -6.28
N GLN A 204 -4.92 16.42 -4.96
CA GLN A 204 -4.13 17.13 -3.94
C GLN A 204 -2.64 16.76 -3.99
N ILE A 205 -2.28 15.50 -4.24
CA ILE A 205 -0.87 15.10 -4.43
C ILE A 205 -0.25 15.87 -5.61
N LEU A 206 -0.95 15.97 -6.74
CA LEU A 206 -0.46 16.70 -7.93
C LEU A 206 -0.35 18.21 -7.69
N ARG A 207 -1.18 18.80 -6.83
CA ARG A 207 -1.10 20.22 -6.41
C ARG A 207 0.03 20.49 -5.39
N LEU A 208 0.42 19.47 -4.61
CA LEU A 208 1.36 19.59 -3.49
C LEU A 208 2.81 19.19 -3.82
N VAL A 209 3.12 18.92 -5.10
CA VAL A 209 4.50 18.68 -5.60
C VAL A 209 5.02 19.84 -6.47
N PRO A 210 6.29 20.26 -6.33
CA PRO A 210 6.84 21.40 -7.07
C PRO A 210 7.13 21.10 -8.55
N ASN A 211 7.36 19.84 -8.91
CA ASN A 211 7.54 19.40 -10.29
C ASN A 211 6.88 18.03 -10.50
N ILE A 212 5.79 18.02 -11.26
CA ILE A 212 4.98 16.81 -11.52
C ILE A 212 5.76 15.76 -12.32
N GLN A 213 6.64 16.15 -13.24
CA GLN A 213 7.39 15.19 -14.05
C GLN A 213 8.50 14.51 -13.25
N ASN A 214 9.26 15.28 -12.45
CA ASN A 214 10.27 14.70 -11.56
C ASN A 214 9.62 13.77 -10.52
N PHE A 215 8.47 14.16 -9.99
CA PHE A 215 7.63 13.30 -9.13
C PHE A 215 7.22 12.00 -9.85
N ARG A 216 6.70 12.07 -11.09
CA ARG A 216 6.27 10.91 -11.88
C ARG A 216 7.39 9.90 -12.14
N THR A 217 8.55 10.37 -12.61
CA THR A 217 9.72 9.49 -12.86
C THR A 217 10.24 8.87 -11.57
N THR A 218 10.33 9.65 -10.48
CA THR A 218 10.73 9.14 -9.16
C THR A 218 9.73 8.11 -8.63
N LEU A 219 8.43 8.33 -8.78
CA LEU A 219 7.40 7.41 -8.31
C LEU A 219 7.36 6.12 -9.15
N ARG A 220 7.57 6.16 -10.47
CA ARG A 220 7.79 4.94 -11.29
C ARG A 220 8.95 4.11 -10.73
N CYS A 221 10.10 4.76 -10.52
CA CYS A 221 11.29 4.14 -9.92
C CYS A 221 11.00 3.49 -8.56
N MET A 222 10.38 4.24 -7.64
CA MET A 222 10.13 3.75 -6.29
C MET A 222 9.06 2.64 -6.23
N ARG A 223 8.02 2.68 -7.09
CA ARG A 223 7.05 1.57 -7.23
C ARG A 223 7.74 0.30 -7.75
N PHE A 224 8.63 0.43 -8.76
CA PHE A 224 9.37 -0.71 -9.29
C PHE A 224 10.34 -1.30 -8.26
N TRP A 225 11.11 -0.45 -7.58
CA TRP A 225 11.96 -0.85 -6.46
C TRP A 225 11.17 -1.61 -5.38
N ALA A 226 10.05 -1.04 -4.91
CA ALA A 226 9.24 -1.64 -3.85
C ALA A 226 8.68 -3.02 -4.25
N LYS A 227 8.24 -3.19 -5.50
CA LYS A 227 7.85 -4.49 -6.05
C LYS A 227 9.02 -5.47 -6.08
N ARG A 228 10.18 -5.07 -6.61
CA ARG A 228 11.40 -5.91 -6.70
C ARG A 228 11.95 -6.32 -5.33
N ARG A 229 11.83 -5.46 -4.32
CA ARG A 229 12.26 -5.72 -2.94
C ARG A 229 11.21 -6.40 -2.05
N GLY A 230 10.02 -6.67 -2.57
CA GLY A 230 8.97 -7.38 -1.82
C GLY A 230 8.30 -6.56 -0.71
N VAL A 231 8.24 -5.23 -0.88
CA VAL A 231 7.63 -4.28 0.09
C VAL A 231 6.46 -3.50 -0.52
N TYR A 232 5.85 -4.01 -1.60
CA TYR A 232 4.66 -3.45 -2.24
C TYR A 232 3.46 -4.39 -2.05
N SER A 233 2.61 -4.11 -1.04
CA SER A 233 1.25 -4.67 -0.87
C SER A 233 0.63 -4.11 0.42
N ASN A 234 -0.43 -3.31 0.31
CA ASN A 234 -1.18 -2.82 1.48
C ASN A 234 -1.81 -3.99 2.27
N VAL A 235 -2.35 -4.98 1.56
CA VAL A 235 -3.06 -6.15 2.13
C VAL A 235 -2.12 -6.99 3.00
N SER A 236 -0.89 -7.21 2.57
CA SER A 236 0.13 -7.95 3.34
C SER A 236 0.74 -7.14 4.50
N GLY A 237 0.30 -5.91 4.74
CA GLY A 237 0.85 -5.02 5.78
C GLY A 237 2.06 -4.19 5.36
N PHE A 238 2.35 -4.09 4.06
CA PHE A 238 3.34 -3.17 3.51
C PHE A 238 2.66 -1.92 2.94
N LEU A 239 3.33 -1.21 2.03
CA LEU A 239 2.83 0.00 1.39
C LEU A 239 2.22 -0.33 0.01
N GLY A 240 0.98 0.11 -0.20
CA GLY A 240 0.31 0.15 -1.50
C GLY A 240 0.66 1.40 -2.31
N GLY A 241 0.10 1.52 -3.51
CA GLY A 241 0.47 2.52 -4.51
C GLY A 241 0.35 3.96 -4.00
N ILE A 242 -0.71 4.26 -3.24
CA ILE A 242 -0.95 5.59 -2.69
C ILE A 242 0.06 5.98 -1.61
N ASN A 243 0.54 5.03 -0.80
CA ASN A 243 1.53 5.34 0.23
C ASN A 243 2.87 5.73 -0.40
N TRP A 244 3.31 5.01 -1.44
CA TRP A 244 4.52 5.38 -2.19
C TRP A 244 4.40 6.76 -2.85
N ALA A 245 3.21 7.11 -3.37
CA ALA A 245 2.95 8.44 -3.90
C ALA A 245 3.09 9.54 -2.83
N LEU A 246 2.51 9.34 -1.64
CA LEU A 246 2.62 10.28 -0.52
C LEU A 246 4.07 10.43 -0.01
N LEU A 247 4.82 9.32 0.12
CA LEU A 247 6.23 9.36 0.51
C LEU A 247 7.10 10.09 -0.52
N VAL A 248 6.95 9.79 -1.82
CA VAL A 248 7.74 10.44 -2.89
C VAL A 248 7.37 11.92 -3.01
N ALA A 249 6.08 12.27 -2.94
CA ALA A 249 5.65 13.66 -2.93
C ALA A 249 6.28 14.47 -1.77
N ARG A 250 6.42 13.86 -0.58
CA ARG A 250 7.09 14.53 0.55
C ARG A 250 8.57 14.79 0.27
N ILE A 251 9.26 13.88 -0.41
CA ILE A 251 10.66 14.10 -0.83
C ILE A 251 10.75 15.23 -1.87
N CYS A 252 9.81 15.29 -2.82
CA CYS A 252 9.76 16.39 -3.78
C CYS A 252 9.57 17.75 -3.10
N GLN A 253 8.75 17.86 -2.05
CA GLN A 253 8.62 19.10 -1.25
C GLN A 253 9.92 19.50 -0.55
N LEU A 254 10.68 18.51 -0.05
CA LEU A 254 11.91 18.75 0.70
C LEU A 254 13.12 19.11 -0.17
N TYR A 255 13.07 18.78 -1.48
CA TYR A 255 14.13 19.03 -2.45
C TYR A 255 13.53 19.52 -3.79
N PRO A 256 12.89 20.72 -3.84
CA PRO A 256 12.03 21.14 -4.94
C PRO A 256 12.72 21.26 -6.30
N ASN A 257 14.03 21.53 -6.30
CA ASN A 257 14.83 21.71 -7.53
C ASN A 257 15.59 20.44 -7.95
N ALA A 258 15.39 19.31 -7.27
CA ALA A 258 16.13 18.08 -7.52
C ALA A 258 15.56 17.24 -8.68
N LEU A 259 16.44 16.55 -9.41
CA LEU A 259 16.09 15.61 -10.47
C LEU A 259 15.79 14.20 -9.93
N PRO A 260 15.13 13.31 -10.70
CA PRO A 260 14.77 11.96 -10.25
C PRO A 260 15.91 11.12 -9.63
N SER A 261 17.13 11.16 -10.18
CA SER A 261 18.27 10.43 -9.61
C SER A 261 18.61 10.89 -8.18
N MET A 262 18.60 12.20 -7.97
CA MET A 262 18.80 12.83 -6.67
C MET A 262 17.64 12.50 -5.73
N LEU A 263 16.39 12.62 -6.20
CA LEU A 263 15.18 12.34 -5.40
C LEU A 263 15.14 10.89 -4.89
N VAL A 264 15.62 9.91 -5.66
CA VAL A 264 15.76 8.51 -5.21
C VAL A 264 16.82 8.38 -4.09
N SER A 265 18.00 8.97 -4.24
CA SER A 265 19.02 9.03 -3.16
C SER A 265 18.47 9.70 -1.90
N ARG A 266 17.77 10.83 -2.06
CA ARG A 266 17.16 11.60 -0.97
C ARG A 266 15.99 10.87 -0.30
N PHE A 267 15.23 10.06 -1.03
CA PHE A 267 14.19 9.20 -0.47
C PHE A 267 14.75 8.28 0.60
N PHE A 268 15.75 7.46 0.25
CA PHE A 268 16.31 6.48 1.18
C PHE A 268 16.95 7.16 2.38
N ARG A 269 17.75 8.20 2.17
CA ARG A 269 18.46 8.89 3.26
C ARG A 269 17.53 9.62 4.22
N VAL A 270 16.36 10.08 3.77
CA VAL A 270 15.32 10.65 4.65
C VAL A 270 14.61 9.55 5.43
N PHE A 271 14.05 8.52 4.76
CA PHE A 271 13.21 7.52 5.44
C PHE A 271 13.99 6.50 6.27
N THR A 272 15.29 6.32 6.02
CA THR A 272 16.22 5.60 6.92
C THR A 272 16.40 6.30 8.26
N GLN A 273 16.32 7.65 8.29
CA GLN A 273 16.48 8.46 9.49
C GLN A 273 15.14 8.89 10.12
N TRP A 274 14.01 8.45 9.56
CA TRP A 274 12.68 8.88 10.00
C TRP A 274 12.30 8.21 11.33
N ARG A 275 11.99 9.02 12.36
CA ARG A 275 11.67 8.53 13.71
C ARG A 275 10.19 8.16 13.80
N TRP A 276 9.84 6.99 13.26
CA TRP A 276 8.52 6.39 13.42
C TRP A 276 8.14 6.25 14.91
N PRO A 277 6.88 6.53 15.32
CA PRO A 277 5.68 6.69 14.49
C PRO A 277 5.35 8.15 14.10
N ASN A 278 6.31 9.07 14.00
CA ASN A 278 6.02 10.44 13.53
C ASN A 278 5.35 10.43 12.13
N PRO A 279 4.27 11.21 11.91
CA PRO A 279 3.47 11.12 10.69
C PRO A 279 4.12 11.82 9.49
N VAL A 280 4.07 11.17 8.33
CA VAL A 280 4.36 11.83 7.04
C VAL A 280 3.12 12.57 6.56
N MET A 281 3.23 13.89 6.35
CA MET A 281 2.15 14.78 5.94
C MET A 281 2.61 15.70 4.80
N LEU A 282 1.75 15.93 3.80
CA LEU A 282 2.04 16.84 2.66
C LEU A 282 1.51 18.27 2.88
N CYS A 283 0.54 18.44 3.76
CA CYS A 283 -0.08 19.71 4.15
C CYS A 283 -0.43 19.65 5.65
N ALA A 284 -0.86 20.76 6.23
CA ALA A 284 -1.44 20.73 7.58
C ALA A 284 -2.72 19.88 7.59
N ILE A 285 -3.05 19.30 8.75
CA ILE A 285 -4.36 18.70 8.97
C ILE A 285 -5.29 19.82 9.45
N GLU A 286 -6.27 20.17 8.62
CA GLU A 286 -7.27 21.20 8.92
C GLU A 286 -8.56 20.57 9.47
N GLU A 287 -9.19 21.24 10.44
CA GLU A 287 -10.45 20.78 11.03
C GLU A 287 -11.63 21.19 10.14
N GLY A 288 -11.93 20.36 9.14
CA GLY A 288 -13.03 20.61 8.20
C GLY A 288 -14.42 20.59 8.86
N THR A 289 -15.30 21.45 8.36
CA THR A 289 -16.56 21.87 9.00
C THR A 289 -17.67 20.82 9.05
N LEU A 290 -17.51 19.68 8.37
CA LEU A 290 -18.54 18.64 8.24
C LEU A 290 -18.51 17.57 9.35
N GLY A 291 -17.60 17.68 10.32
CA GLY A 291 -17.51 16.77 11.47
C GLY A 291 -17.11 15.32 11.14
N LEU A 292 -16.64 15.05 9.92
CA LEU A 292 -16.14 13.74 9.51
C LEU A 292 -14.89 13.33 10.32
N PRO A 293 -14.67 12.03 10.57
CA PRO A 293 -13.54 11.57 11.39
C PRO A 293 -12.20 11.83 10.70
N VAL A 294 -11.37 12.66 11.33
CA VAL A 294 -10.01 12.98 10.90
C VAL A 294 -8.99 12.28 11.81
N TRP A 295 -7.90 11.79 11.22
CA TRP A 295 -6.77 11.18 11.95
C TRP A 295 -6.14 12.19 12.91
N ASP A 296 -6.20 11.92 14.21
CA ASP A 296 -5.54 12.72 15.23
C ASP A 296 -5.17 11.84 16.45
N PRO A 297 -3.89 11.45 16.60
CA PRO A 297 -3.44 10.62 17.72
C PRO A 297 -3.55 11.33 19.08
N ARG A 298 -3.75 12.65 19.12
CA ARG A 298 -4.03 13.36 20.38
C ARG A 298 -5.44 13.02 20.87
N LYS A 299 -6.42 13.00 19.95
CA LYS A 299 -7.85 12.79 20.24
C LYS A 299 -8.26 11.30 20.26
N ASN A 300 -7.71 10.49 19.36
CA ASN A 300 -8.13 9.09 19.15
C ASN A 300 -7.06 8.11 19.63
N TYR A 301 -7.42 7.19 20.54
CA TYR A 301 -6.50 6.18 21.06
C TYR A 301 -6.02 5.18 19.99
N ARG A 302 -6.84 4.88 18.98
CA ARG A 302 -6.48 3.94 17.90
C ARG A 302 -5.37 4.51 17.03
N ASP A 303 -5.42 5.82 16.77
CA ASP A 303 -4.44 6.54 15.96
C ASP A 303 -3.05 6.58 16.61
N ARG A 304 -2.97 6.48 17.95
CA ARG A 304 -1.71 6.34 18.71
C ARG A 304 -1.01 5.00 18.49
N LEU A 305 -1.73 3.97 18.02
CA LEU A 305 -1.18 2.62 17.81
C LEU A 305 -0.58 2.41 16.41
N HIS A 306 -0.77 3.37 15.50
CA HIS A 306 -0.26 3.29 14.12
C HIS A 306 1.28 3.32 14.09
N GLN A 307 1.89 2.29 13.52
CA GLN A 307 3.36 2.11 13.54
C GLN A 307 4.09 3.04 12.57
N MET A 308 3.49 3.33 11.42
CA MET A 308 4.10 4.09 10.33
C MET A 308 3.05 5.01 9.66
N PRO A 309 2.65 6.14 10.27
CA PRO A 309 1.53 6.92 9.76
C PRO A 309 1.91 7.74 8.51
N ILE A 310 1.15 7.58 7.43
CA ILE A 310 1.31 8.31 6.17
C ILE A 310 -0.05 8.91 5.83
N ILE A 311 -0.20 10.23 6.00
CA ILE A 311 -1.51 10.88 6.09
C ILE A 311 -1.95 11.43 4.73
N THR A 312 -3.21 11.18 4.37
CA THR A 312 -3.82 11.71 3.14
C THR A 312 -4.06 13.22 3.24
N PRO A 313 -3.73 14.02 2.20
CA PRO A 313 -3.84 15.48 2.24
C PRO A 313 -5.24 16.06 2.04
N ALA A 314 -6.21 15.26 1.56
CA ALA A 314 -7.59 15.72 1.39
C ALA A 314 -8.41 15.43 2.66
N TYR A 315 -9.28 16.37 3.04
CA TYR A 315 -10.25 16.18 4.10
C TYR A 315 -11.32 15.12 3.71
N PRO A 316 -11.74 14.22 4.62
CA PRO A 316 -11.15 13.97 5.94
C PRO A 316 -9.78 13.28 5.83
N CYS A 317 -8.76 13.83 6.50
CA CYS A 317 -7.41 13.29 6.44
C CYS A 317 -7.32 11.97 7.23
N MET A 318 -6.81 10.91 6.62
CA MET A 318 -6.74 9.56 7.19
C MET A 318 -5.31 9.01 7.12
N ASN A 319 -4.96 8.07 8.01
CA ASN A 319 -3.73 7.30 7.87
C ASN A 319 -3.90 6.25 6.76
N SER A 320 -3.20 6.44 5.63
CA SER A 320 -3.23 5.51 4.48
C SER A 320 -2.49 4.18 4.72
N SER A 321 -1.67 4.08 5.77
CA SER A 321 -0.78 2.94 6.07
C SER A 321 -1.10 2.29 7.42
N TYR A 322 -2.38 2.29 7.82
CA TYR A 322 -2.88 1.65 9.04
C TYR A 322 -2.62 0.12 9.09
N ASN A 323 -2.33 -0.50 7.94
CA ASN A 323 -2.03 -1.92 7.85
C ASN A 323 -0.61 -2.30 8.33
N VAL A 324 0.32 -1.35 8.48
CA VAL A 324 1.72 -1.64 8.86
C VAL A 324 1.83 -2.18 10.30
N SER A 325 2.53 -3.31 10.46
CA SER A 325 2.84 -3.97 11.74
C SER A 325 4.27 -3.71 12.18
N SER A 326 4.66 -4.15 13.39
CA SER A 326 6.04 -3.97 13.86
C SER A 326 7.05 -4.77 13.03
N SER A 327 6.66 -5.94 12.51
CA SER A 327 7.54 -6.76 11.68
C SER A 327 7.65 -6.28 10.24
N THR A 328 6.60 -5.71 9.64
CA THR A 328 6.63 -5.16 8.28
C THR A 328 7.31 -3.79 8.24
N LEU A 329 7.08 -2.92 9.24
CA LEU A 329 7.87 -1.69 9.43
C LEU A 329 9.37 -2.01 9.49
N ARG A 330 9.76 -3.01 10.29
CA ARG A 330 11.15 -3.46 10.36
C ARG A 330 11.72 -3.87 8.99
N VAL A 331 10.99 -4.65 8.18
CA VAL A 331 11.45 -5.03 6.83
C VAL A 331 11.66 -3.79 5.96
N MET A 332 10.73 -2.84 6.01
CA MET A 332 10.85 -1.61 5.23
C MET A 332 12.03 -0.76 5.67
N THR A 333 12.30 -0.62 6.98
CA THR A 333 13.49 0.07 7.48
C THR A 333 14.80 -0.65 7.10
N GLU A 334 14.83 -1.99 7.14
CA GLU A 334 15.98 -2.78 6.67
C GLU A 334 16.24 -2.56 5.16
N GLU A 335 15.19 -2.48 4.33
CA GLU A 335 15.30 -2.20 2.89
C GLU A 335 15.60 -0.72 2.57
N PHE A 336 15.11 0.24 3.38
CA PHE A 336 15.50 1.65 3.25
C PHE A 336 16.98 1.85 3.54
N GLN A 337 17.51 1.20 4.59
CA GLN A 337 18.94 1.19 4.91
C GLN A 337 19.76 0.61 3.75
N ARG A 338 19.36 -0.56 3.19
CA ARG A 338 19.99 -1.13 1.98
C ARG A 338 19.97 -0.15 0.81
N GLY A 339 18.84 0.52 0.57
CA GLY A 339 18.71 1.53 -0.48
C GLY A 339 19.64 2.73 -0.29
N ASN A 340 19.79 3.20 0.95
CA ASN A 340 20.73 4.29 1.28
C ASN A 340 22.18 3.87 1.03
N GLU A 341 22.59 2.70 1.52
CA GLU A 341 23.95 2.17 1.33
C GLU A 341 24.32 2.01 -0.14
N ILE A 342 23.37 1.53 -0.97
CA ILE A 342 23.57 1.42 -2.42
C ILE A 342 23.66 2.80 -3.07
N CYS A 343 22.79 3.75 -2.73
CA CYS A 343 22.88 5.11 -3.26
C CYS A 343 24.20 5.80 -2.85
N GLU A 344 24.66 5.58 -1.62
CA GLU A 344 25.96 6.03 -1.16
C GLU A 344 27.14 5.34 -1.85
N ALA A 345 26.97 4.14 -2.38
CA ALA A 345 27.96 3.47 -3.23
C ALA A 345 27.90 3.99 -4.67
N MET A 346 26.72 4.32 -5.19
CA MET A 346 26.51 4.94 -6.51
C MET A 346 27.11 6.36 -6.58
N GLU A 347 26.96 7.19 -5.53
CA GLU A 347 27.66 8.48 -5.40
C GLU A 347 29.20 8.33 -5.48
N LYS A 348 29.73 7.14 -5.18
CA LYS A 348 31.16 6.78 -5.21
C LYS A 348 31.54 5.97 -6.46
N ASN A 349 30.61 5.80 -7.42
CA ASN A 349 30.71 4.94 -8.61
C ASN A 349 31.13 3.49 -8.31
N LYS A 350 30.62 2.91 -7.20
CA LYS A 350 30.89 1.53 -6.74
C LYS A 350 29.69 0.58 -6.84
N ALA A 351 28.53 1.09 -7.25
CA ALA A 351 27.30 0.34 -7.46
C ALA A 351 26.50 1.01 -8.58
N ASP A 352 25.45 0.34 -9.05
CA ASP A 352 24.62 0.75 -10.18
C ASP A 352 23.11 0.55 -9.92
N TRP A 353 22.30 0.91 -10.92
CA TRP A 353 20.85 0.72 -10.85
C TRP A 353 20.46 -0.77 -10.71
N ASN A 354 21.14 -1.70 -11.39
CA ASN A 354 20.83 -3.13 -11.28
C ASN A 354 21.00 -3.64 -9.83
N THR A 355 22.03 -3.17 -9.12
CA THR A 355 22.28 -3.46 -7.70
C THR A 355 21.11 -3.00 -6.82
N LEU A 356 20.58 -1.80 -7.09
CA LEU A 356 19.43 -1.25 -6.36
C LEU A 356 18.16 -2.09 -6.58
N PHE A 357 17.87 -2.44 -7.84
CA PHE A 357 16.67 -3.17 -8.28
C PHE A 357 16.81 -4.71 -8.31
N GLU A 358 17.84 -5.27 -7.66
CA GLU A 358 17.99 -6.71 -7.43
C GLU A 358 16.72 -7.29 -6.76
N PRO A 359 16.21 -8.47 -7.17
CA PRO A 359 15.09 -9.12 -6.47
C PRO A 359 15.39 -9.41 -5.00
N CYS A 360 14.37 -9.33 -4.15
CA CYS A 360 14.47 -9.81 -2.78
C CYS A 360 14.68 -11.34 -2.75
N ARG A 361 15.79 -11.80 -2.19
CA ARG A 361 16.08 -13.25 -2.01
C ARG A 361 15.31 -13.83 -0.82
N PHE A 362 13.98 -13.65 -0.83
CA PHE A 362 13.08 -13.94 0.28
C PHE A 362 13.25 -15.36 0.84
N PHE A 363 13.28 -16.36 -0.04
CA PHE A 363 13.46 -17.78 0.31
C PHE A 363 14.87 -18.16 0.76
N GLU A 364 15.84 -17.23 0.67
CA GLU A 364 17.18 -17.38 1.25
C GLU A 364 17.28 -16.69 2.62
N ALA A 365 16.63 -15.54 2.80
CA ALA A 365 16.80 -14.65 3.94
C ALA A 365 16.46 -15.27 5.32
N TYR A 366 15.50 -16.19 5.40
CA TYR A 366 15.05 -16.78 6.68
C TYR A 366 15.45 -18.25 6.83
N LYS A 367 15.68 -18.69 8.08
CA LYS A 367 15.97 -20.10 8.42
C LYS A 367 14.69 -20.96 8.45
N ASN A 368 13.56 -20.34 8.79
CA ASN A 368 12.25 -20.96 8.98
C ASN A 368 11.17 -20.10 8.29
N TYR A 369 10.12 -20.74 7.80
CA TYR A 369 8.97 -20.08 7.17
C TYR A 369 7.68 -20.76 7.63
N LEU A 370 6.56 -20.04 7.57
CA LEU A 370 5.25 -20.65 7.41
C LEU A 370 4.94 -20.79 5.92
N GLN A 371 4.31 -21.90 5.56
CA GLN A 371 3.60 -22.09 4.29
C GLN A 371 2.11 -22.14 4.61
N ILE A 372 1.34 -21.25 4.01
CA ILE A 372 -0.12 -21.17 4.10
C ILE A 372 -0.65 -21.63 2.74
N GLU A 373 -1.09 -22.87 2.67
CA GLU A 373 -1.64 -23.50 1.47
C GLU A 373 -3.16 -23.48 1.53
N ILE A 374 -3.80 -23.11 0.42
CA ILE A 374 -5.26 -23.14 0.26
C ILE A 374 -5.64 -23.85 -1.03
N SER A 375 -6.82 -24.47 -1.04
CA SER A 375 -7.40 -25.14 -2.20
C SER A 375 -8.90 -24.89 -2.30
N ALA A 376 -9.48 -25.21 -3.46
CA ALA A 376 -10.90 -25.22 -3.73
C ALA A 376 -11.24 -26.30 -4.79
N GLU A 377 -12.53 -26.48 -5.09
CA GLU A 377 -12.99 -27.47 -6.09
C GLU A 377 -12.91 -27.00 -7.55
N ASN A 378 -12.79 -25.69 -7.78
CA ASN A 378 -12.72 -25.05 -9.09
C ASN A 378 -12.12 -23.63 -8.98
N ASP A 379 -11.79 -23.00 -10.11
CA ASP A 379 -11.14 -21.68 -10.15
C ASP A 379 -11.99 -20.53 -9.58
N ASP A 380 -13.31 -20.53 -9.73
CA ASP A 380 -14.17 -19.46 -9.20
C ASP A 380 -14.35 -19.55 -7.68
N HIS A 381 -14.38 -20.77 -7.14
CA HIS A 381 -14.26 -21.01 -5.70
C HIS A 381 -12.85 -20.61 -5.22
N LEU A 382 -11.78 -20.98 -5.93
CA LEU A 382 -10.42 -20.59 -5.56
C LEU A 382 -10.25 -19.07 -5.57
N ARG A 383 -10.74 -18.36 -6.59
CA ARG A 383 -10.63 -16.90 -6.73
C ARG A 383 -11.22 -16.18 -5.51
N LYS A 384 -12.43 -16.58 -5.10
CA LYS A 384 -13.15 -16.01 -3.94
C LYS A 384 -12.47 -16.39 -2.61
N TRP A 385 -12.04 -17.64 -2.49
CA TRP A 385 -11.33 -18.12 -1.30
C TRP A 385 -9.95 -17.46 -1.14
N LYS A 386 -9.24 -17.24 -2.26
CA LYS A 386 -7.96 -16.53 -2.33
C LYS A 386 -8.10 -15.12 -1.75
N GLY A 387 -9.00 -14.29 -2.27
CA GLY A 387 -9.19 -12.92 -1.78
C GLY A 387 -9.54 -12.87 -0.28
N TRP A 388 -10.47 -13.72 0.18
CA TRP A 388 -10.86 -13.80 1.59
C TRP A 388 -9.72 -14.20 2.53
N VAL A 389 -8.85 -15.13 2.11
CA VAL A 389 -7.69 -15.58 2.88
C VAL A 389 -6.57 -14.54 2.84
N GLU A 390 -6.28 -13.98 1.66
CA GLU A 390 -5.23 -12.99 1.41
C GLU A 390 -5.43 -11.76 2.29
N SER A 391 -6.66 -11.24 2.33
CA SER A 391 -7.04 -10.10 3.19
C SER A 391 -6.73 -10.35 4.67
N ARG A 392 -6.86 -11.62 5.12
CA ARG A 392 -6.65 -12.04 6.50
C ARG A 392 -5.23 -12.45 6.83
N LEU A 393 -4.30 -12.59 5.88
CA LEU A 393 -2.91 -12.98 6.16
C LEU A 393 -2.20 -12.01 7.13
N ARG A 394 -2.56 -10.73 7.09
CA ARG A 394 -2.12 -9.72 8.08
C ARG A 394 -2.54 -10.09 9.50
N GLN A 395 -3.74 -10.64 9.69
CA GLN A 395 -4.26 -11.02 11.01
C GLN A 395 -3.43 -12.16 11.62
N LEU A 396 -2.91 -13.11 10.82
CA LEU A 396 -1.97 -14.13 11.29
C LEU A 396 -0.66 -13.50 11.79
N THR A 397 -0.13 -12.51 11.06
CA THR A 397 1.07 -11.76 11.50
C THR A 397 0.83 -11.05 12.84
N LEU A 398 -0.30 -10.34 12.99
CA LEU A 398 -0.64 -9.64 14.24
C LEU A 398 -0.88 -10.61 15.41
N LYS A 399 -1.56 -11.75 15.17
CA LYS A 399 -1.76 -12.80 16.18
C LYS A 399 -0.42 -13.40 16.65
N ILE A 400 0.55 -13.61 15.75
CA ILE A 400 1.90 -14.10 16.10
C ILE A 400 2.71 -13.03 16.84
N GLU A 401 2.70 -11.76 16.39
CA GLU A 401 3.37 -10.65 17.08
C GLU A 401 2.85 -10.52 18.52
N ARG A 402 1.52 -10.54 18.71
CA ARG A 402 0.88 -10.47 20.05
C ARG A 402 1.20 -11.68 20.92
N HIS A 403 1.03 -12.90 20.41
CA HIS A 403 1.25 -14.13 21.18
C HIS A 403 2.72 -14.34 21.59
N THR A 404 3.67 -13.77 20.84
CA THR A 404 5.10 -13.88 21.12
C THR A 404 5.70 -12.60 21.73
N PHE A 405 4.87 -11.64 22.17
CA PHE A 405 5.31 -10.36 22.73
C PHE A 405 6.35 -9.62 21.85
N GLY A 406 6.17 -9.69 20.52
CA GLY A 406 7.06 -9.12 19.51
C GLY A 406 8.44 -9.79 19.39
N MET A 407 8.68 -10.92 20.07
CA MET A 407 9.96 -11.65 20.03
C MET A 407 10.14 -12.47 18.74
N LEU A 408 9.06 -12.98 18.15
CA LEU A 408 9.06 -13.64 16.84
C LEU A 408 8.46 -12.69 15.80
N GLN A 409 9.26 -12.34 14.80
CA GLN A 409 8.92 -11.37 13.77
C GLN A 409 8.66 -12.08 12.43
N CYS A 410 7.60 -11.65 11.74
CA CYS A 410 7.16 -12.22 10.48
C CYS A 410 7.54 -11.34 9.29
N HIS A 411 7.84 -11.95 8.14
CA HIS A 411 7.91 -11.27 6.85
C HIS A 411 6.95 -12.00 5.92
N PRO A 412 5.69 -11.54 5.75
CA PRO A 412 4.78 -12.11 4.76
C PRO A 412 5.28 -11.82 3.34
N HIS A 413 5.29 -12.81 2.46
CA HIS A 413 5.58 -12.56 1.05
C HIS A 413 4.38 -11.86 0.39
N PRO A 414 4.54 -10.77 -0.38
CA PRO A 414 3.42 -10.04 -0.96
C PRO A 414 2.60 -10.78 -2.02
N GLY A 415 3.14 -11.83 -2.64
CA GLY A 415 2.48 -12.61 -3.69
C GLY A 415 2.35 -14.10 -3.36
N ASP A 416 1.41 -14.76 -4.02
CA ASP A 416 1.18 -16.20 -3.96
C ASP A 416 2.02 -17.00 -4.98
N PHE A 417 2.02 -18.32 -4.79
CA PHE A 417 2.70 -19.28 -5.64
C PHE A 417 1.78 -20.49 -5.88
N SER A 418 1.78 -21.05 -7.08
CA SER A 418 1.02 -22.27 -7.40
C SER A 418 1.94 -23.33 -8.03
N ASP A 419 1.79 -24.57 -7.59
CA ASP A 419 2.44 -25.73 -8.21
C ASP A 419 1.69 -26.09 -9.51
N LYS A 420 2.32 -25.91 -10.68
CA LYS A 420 1.69 -26.19 -11.98
C LYS A 420 1.26 -27.66 -12.18
N SER A 421 1.67 -28.58 -11.30
CA SER A 421 1.20 -29.97 -11.29
C SER A 421 -0.13 -30.19 -10.54
N ARG A 422 -0.64 -29.18 -9.82
CA ARG A 422 -1.84 -29.27 -8.97
C ARG A 422 -2.85 -28.19 -9.34
N LEU A 423 -4.07 -28.60 -9.71
CA LEU A 423 -5.17 -27.68 -9.98
C LEU A 423 -5.72 -27.05 -8.70
N PHE A 424 -6.42 -25.92 -8.86
CA PHE A 424 -7.29 -25.29 -7.85
C PHE A 424 -6.66 -25.08 -6.45
N HIS A 425 -5.38 -24.69 -6.38
CA HIS A 425 -4.69 -24.39 -5.12
C HIS A 425 -3.70 -23.22 -5.29
N CYS A 426 -3.33 -22.58 -4.18
CA CYS A 426 -2.16 -21.70 -4.12
C CYS A 426 -1.51 -21.71 -2.71
N CYS A 427 -0.32 -21.12 -2.61
CA CYS A 427 0.49 -21.05 -1.40
C CYS A 427 1.03 -19.64 -1.16
N TYR A 428 0.88 -19.15 0.07
CA TYR A 428 1.56 -17.98 0.60
C TYR A 428 2.67 -18.40 1.56
N PHE A 429 3.67 -17.55 1.75
CA PHE A 429 4.79 -17.83 2.65
C PHE A 429 5.06 -16.67 3.61
N MET A 430 5.47 -16.98 4.83
CA MET A 430 5.89 -15.98 5.82
C MET A 430 7.26 -16.37 6.39
N GLY A 431 8.29 -15.55 6.15
CA GLY A 431 9.61 -15.72 6.75
C GLY A 431 9.58 -15.45 8.26
N LEU A 432 10.21 -16.31 9.05
CA LEU A 432 10.24 -16.20 10.53
C LEU A 432 11.65 -15.90 11.04
N ARG A 433 11.78 -14.83 11.84
CA ARG A 433 13.04 -14.42 12.50
C ARG A 433 12.81 -14.08 13.96
N LEU A 434 13.80 -14.33 14.81
CA LEU A 434 13.83 -13.72 16.15
C LEU A 434 14.14 -12.23 16.02
N LYS A 435 13.57 -11.41 16.91
CA LYS A 435 13.99 -10.03 17.13
C LYS A 435 15.45 -10.01 17.61
N GLN A 436 16.25 -9.09 17.05
CA GLN A 436 17.66 -8.94 17.45
C GLN A 436 17.75 -8.52 18.93
N GLY A 437 18.85 -8.89 19.60
CA GLY A 437 19.05 -8.65 21.04
C GLY A 437 18.35 -9.63 21.99
N VAL A 438 17.44 -10.49 21.50
CA VAL A 438 16.76 -11.49 22.34
C VAL A 438 17.66 -12.70 22.59
N SER A 439 18.26 -12.75 23.78
CA SER A 439 18.97 -13.94 24.30
C SER A 439 17.98 -15.00 24.77
N MET A 440 17.66 -15.96 23.89
CA MET A 440 16.95 -17.16 24.31
C MET A 440 17.82 -18.00 25.25
N GLN A 441 17.24 -18.41 26.39
CA GLN A 441 17.73 -19.58 27.12
C GLN A 441 17.67 -20.79 26.17
N GLU A 442 18.75 -21.57 26.09
CA GLU A 442 18.87 -22.66 25.11
C GLU A 442 17.69 -23.64 25.22
N GLY A 443 16.96 -23.80 24.11
CA GLY A 443 15.82 -24.71 24.01
C GLY A 443 14.43 -24.09 24.21
N LYS A 444 14.30 -22.81 24.62
CA LYS A 444 12.97 -22.18 24.73
C LYS A 444 12.35 -22.00 23.34
N GLN A 445 11.20 -22.65 23.13
CA GLN A 445 10.56 -22.85 21.83
C GLN A 445 9.27 -22.06 21.71
N PHE A 446 9.08 -21.33 20.61
CA PHE A 446 7.77 -20.78 20.27
C PHE A 446 6.84 -21.87 19.74
N ASP A 447 5.80 -22.15 20.51
CA ASP A 447 4.64 -22.90 20.07
C ASP A 447 3.56 -21.92 19.61
N ILE A 448 3.35 -21.85 18.29
CA ILE A 448 2.35 -21.00 17.64
C ILE A 448 1.13 -21.82 17.16
N ARG A 449 0.99 -23.09 17.58
CA ARG A 449 -0.10 -23.98 17.10
C ARG A 449 -1.47 -23.44 17.48
N ALA A 450 -1.65 -22.94 18.70
CA ALA A 450 -2.90 -22.33 19.13
C ALA A 450 -3.23 -21.09 18.29
N THR A 451 -2.25 -20.20 18.07
CA THR A 451 -2.34 -19.00 17.23
C THR A 451 -2.76 -19.32 15.79
N VAL A 452 -2.23 -20.42 15.24
CA VAL A 452 -2.49 -20.89 13.88
C VAL A 452 -3.89 -21.52 13.74
N GLU A 453 -4.34 -22.33 14.70
CA GLU A 453 -5.68 -22.91 14.66
C GLU A 453 -6.78 -21.86 14.93
N ASP A 454 -6.51 -20.87 15.80
CA ASP A 454 -7.35 -19.66 15.99
C ASP A 454 -7.48 -18.85 14.69
N PHE A 455 -6.37 -18.57 14.00
CA PHE A 455 -6.39 -17.94 12.68
C PHE A 455 -7.22 -18.75 11.66
N LYS A 456 -6.98 -20.06 11.55
CA LYS A 456 -7.74 -20.95 10.64
C LYS A 456 -9.23 -20.99 10.98
N HIS A 457 -9.59 -20.97 12.27
CA HIS A 457 -10.99 -20.92 12.70
C HIS A 457 -11.65 -19.60 12.26
N SER A 458 -11.00 -18.46 12.50
CA SER A 458 -11.47 -17.14 12.05
C SER A 458 -11.62 -17.03 10.53
N VAL A 459 -10.69 -17.63 9.76
CA VAL A 459 -10.80 -17.73 8.30
C VAL A 459 -11.93 -18.67 7.86
N GLY A 460 -12.20 -19.73 8.62
CA GLY A 460 -13.29 -20.68 8.39
C GLY A 460 -14.70 -20.15 8.68
N LEU A 461 -14.85 -18.94 9.23
CA LEU A 461 -16.14 -18.26 9.42
C LEU A 461 -16.66 -17.57 8.14
N TYR A 462 -16.11 -17.89 6.97
CA TYR A 462 -16.50 -17.29 5.69
C TYR A 462 -17.96 -17.60 5.34
N THR A 463 -18.80 -16.59 5.25
CA THR A 463 -20.24 -16.71 4.96
C THR A 463 -20.55 -17.35 3.61
N LEU A 464 -19.62 -17.26 2.64
CA LEU A 464 -19.73 -17.85 1.31
C LEU A 464 -18.95 -19.17 1.15
N TRP A 465 -18.45 -19.76 2.25
CA TRP A 465 -17.68 -21.01 2.24
C TRP A 465 -18.38 -22.14 1.48
N LYS A 466 -17.58 -22.97 0.79
CA LYS A 466 -18.02 -24.14 0.02
C LYS A 466 -17.17 -25.35 0.39
N PRO A 467 -17.68 -26.59 0.20
CA PRO A 467 -16.86 -27.78 0.17
C PRO A 467 -15.58 -27.61 -0.65
N GLY A 468 -14.51 -28.26 -0.20
CA GLY A 468 -13.17 -28.16 -0.77
C GLY A 468 -12.43 -26.82 -0.54
N MET A 469 -13.07 -25.76 -0.02
CA MET A 469 -12.36 -24.55 0.43
C MET A 469 -11.58 -24.84 1.72
N GLU A 470 -10.34 -25.30 1.57
CA GLU A 470 -9.47 -25.74 2.67
C GLU A 470 -8.32 -24.76 2.93
N ILE A 471 -7.78 -24.79 4.15
CA ILE A 471 -6.60 -24.01 4.55
C ILE A 471 -5.67 -24.79 5.48
N TYR A 472 -4.42 -24.96 5.04
CA TYR A 472 -3.36 -25.66 5.73
C TYR A 472 -2.21 -24.69 6.03
N VAL A 473 -1.87 -24.54 7.32
CA VAL A 473 -0.72 -23.73 7.76
C VAL A 473 0.32 -24.66 8.34
N SER A 474 1.52 -24.68 7.75
CA SER A 474 2.62 -25.56 8.15
C SER A 474 3.92 -24.77 8.39
N HIS A 475 4.80 -25.29 9.25
CA HIS A 475 6.15 -24.76 9.43
C HIS A 475 7.14 -25.56 8.59
N ILE A 476 7.90 -24.85 7.76
CA ILE A 476 8.96 -25.41 6.93
C ILE A 476 10.32 -24.76 7.27
N LYS A 477 11.39 -25.54 7.13
CA LYS A 477 12.78 -25.04 7.22
C LYS A 477 13.24 -24.63 5.82
N ARG A 478 14.17 -23.67 5.70
CA ARG A 478 14.66 -23.16 4.39
C ARG A 478 15.00 -24.25 3.35
N ARG A 479 15.62 -25.34 3.81
CA ARG A 479 16.01 -26.50 2.97
C ARG A 479 14.84 -27.39 2.50
N ASN A 480 13.66 -27.22 3.09
CA ASN A 480 12.42 -27.96 2.79
C ASN A 480 11.40 -27.10 2.00
N ILE A 481 11.74 -25.87 1.62
CA ILE A 481 10.90 -25.04 0.73
C ILE A 481 10.65 -25.82 -0.58
N PRO A 482 9.41 -25.91 -1.09
CA PRO A 482 9.09 -26.59 -2.35
C PRO A 482 9.93 -26.05 -3.52
N LEU A 483 10.12 -26.87 -4.56
CA LEU A 483 10.91 -26.43 -5.72
C LEU A 483 10.17 -25.43 -6.61
N PHE A 484 8.83 -25.51 -6.70
CA PHE A 484 8.01 -24.67 -7.59
C PHE A 484 8.05 -23.16 -7.29
N VAL A 485 8.56 -22.74 -6.12
CA VAL A 485 8.71 -21.30 -5.79
C VAL A 485 10.02 -20.67 -6.29
N PHE A 486 10.94 -21.49 -6.83
CA PHE A 486 12.18 -21.03 -7.43
C PHE A 486 12.04 -21.00 -8.96
N PRO A 487 12.67 -20.04 -9.67
CA PRO A 487 12.77 -20.06 -11.13
C PRO A 487 13.25 -21.42 -11.64
N ASP A 488 12.59 -21.91 -12.70
CA ASP A 488 12.85 -23.21 -13.35
C ASP A 488 12.80 -24.44 -12.42
N GLY A 489 12.25 -24.30 -11.20
CA GLY A 489 12.31 -25.31 -10.15
C GLY A 489 13.70 -25.48 -9.51
N VAL A 490 14.68 -24.66 -9.90
CA VAL A 490 16.08 -24.78 -9.49
C VAL A 490 16.35 -23.91 -8.27
N ARG A 491 16.57 -24.54 -7.11
CA ARG A 491 17.03 -23.85 -5.90
C ARG A 491 18.41 -23.20 -6.17
N PRO A 492 18.59 -21.89 -5.91
CA PRO A 492 19.88 -21.21 -6.10
C PRO A 492 21.06 -21.92 -5.44
N SER A 493 22.16 -22.02 -6.16
CA SER A 493 23.44 -22.50 -5.63
C SER A 493 23.97 -21.55 -4.55
N ARG A 494 24.53 -22.09 -3.47
CA ARG A 494 25.06 -21.27 -2.37
C ARG A 494 26.24 -20.41 -2.84
N SER A 495 26.09 -19.09 -2.84
CA SER A 495 27.23 -18.18 -2.83
C SER A 495 28.04 -18.39 -1.55
N ALA A 496 29.34 -18.63 -1.69
CA ALA A 496 30.24 -18.84 -0.56
C ALA A 496 30.77 -17.49 -0.06
N LYS A 497 30.10 -16.93 0.95
CA LYS A 497 30.26 -15.58 1.55
C LYS A 497 29.65 -14.45 0.71
N GLU A 498 28.84 -13.64 1.37
CA GLU A 498 29.27 -12.30 1.77
C GLU A 498 29.02 -12.15 3.27
N ALA A 499 29.89 -11.41 3.96
CA ALA A 499 29.89 -11.32 5.43
C ALA A 499 29.74 -9.87 5.88
N TRP A 500 28.52 -9.34 5.79
CA TRP A 500 28.13 -8.05 6.36
C TRP A 500 27.41 -8.24 7.73
N GLU A 501 28.01 -9.04 8.61
CA GLU A 501 27.73 -8.94 10.05
C GLU A 501 28.68 -7.89 10.65
N GLY A 502 28.13 -7.01 11.49
CA GLY A 502 28.64 -5.65 11.67
C GLY A 502 30.05 -5.52 12.26
N LYS A 503 30.84 -4.61 11.68
CA LYS A 503 32.00 -4.00 12.36
C LYS A 503 31.53 -2.79 13.18
N SER A 504 31.26 -3.01 14.46
CA SER A 504 31.24 -1.90 15.43
C SER A 504 32.59 -1.18 15.42
N ALA A 505 32.59 0.14 15.47
CA ALA A 505 33.82 0.93 15.42
C ALA A 505 34.68 0.72 16.68
N SER A 506 35.95 0.36 16.48
CA SER A 506 36.99 0.45 17.50
C SER A 506 38.24 1.05 16.89
N ASN A 507 38.77 2.11 17.51
CA ASN A 507 39.91 2.86 16.99
C ASN A 507 41.24 2.09 17.18
N PRO A 508 42.02 1.87 16.11
CA PRO A 508 43.47 1.70 16.23
C PRO A 508 44.12 3.09 16.39
N LYS A 509 45.11 3.21 17.27
CA LYS A 509 45.89 4.45 17.42
C LYS A 509 46.91 4.61 16.29
N LEU A 510 47.22 5.86 15.98
CA LEU A 510 48.33 6.28 15.11
C LEU A 510 49.68 5.68 15.58
N CYS A 511 50.41 5.07 14.65
CA CYS A 511 51.87 4.90 14.69
C CYS A 511 52.41 4.81 13.26
N ASN A 512 53.35 5.68 12.90
CA ASN A 512 54.02 5.69 11.59
C ASN A 512 55.42 5.09 11.71
N SER A 513 55.82 4.19 10.80
CA SER A 513 57.23 3.97 10.47
C SER A 513 57.46 3.20 9.15
N ILE A 514 57.74 3.98 8.09
CA ILE A 514 58.82 3.81 7.08
C ILE A 514 58.96 2.49 6.29
N SER A 515 59.25 2.66 5.00
CA SER A 515 59.37 1.70 3.89
C SER A 515 60.72 0.97 3.74
N ALA A 516 60.68 -0.22 3.14
CA ALA A 516 61.54 -0.72 2.04
C ALA A 516 60.88 -2.01 1.47
N GLU A 517 60.45 -2.05 0.20
CA GLU A 517 61.24 -2.46 -0.98
C GLU A 517 61.74 -3.90 -0.99
N GLU A 518 61.11 -4.76 -1.80
CA GLU A 518 61.82 -5.69 -2.70
C GLU A 518 60.91 -6.06 -3.90
N SER A 519 61.49 -6.54 -5.00
CA SER A 519 60.81 -6.65 -6.31
C SER A 519 61.12 -7.97 -7.03
N CYS A 520 60.21 -8.44 -7.90
CA CYS A 520 60.52 -9.37 -9.01
C CYS A 520 59.38 -9.42 -10.04
N GLU A 521 59.66 -10.01 -11.21
CA GLU A 521 58.98 -9.71 -12.47
C GLU A 521 58.17 -10.86 -13.11
N ILE A 522 57.25 -10.47 -13.99
CA ILE A 522 56.87 -11.06 -15.30
C ILE A 522 56.81 -12.61 -15.44
N ALA A 523 55.61 -13.10 -15.78
CA ALA A 523 55.40 -14.21 -16.73
C ALA A 523 54.06 -14.03 -17.47
N THR A 524 53.93 -14.56 -18.69
CA THR A 524 52.75 -14.39 -19.57
C THR A 524 52.24 -15.73 -20.15
N GLY A 525 50.97 -15.75 -20.56
CA GLY A 525 50.29 -16.90 -21.21
C GLY A 525 49.04 -17.34 -20.42
N SER A 526 47.80 -17.47 -20.92
CA SER A 526 47.17 -17.60 -22.26
C SER A 526 46.68 -19.01 -22.58
N MET A 527 45.33 -19.20 -22.58
CA MET A 527 44.57 -20.26 -23.26
C MET A 527 44.78 -21.71 -22.77
N ASP A 528 43.88 -22.68 -22.99
CA ASP A 528 42.41 -22.69 -23.24
C ASP A 528 41.91 -24.16 -23.08
N GLY A 529 40.59 -24.37 -22.96
CA GLY A 529 39.91 -25.59 -23.40
C GLY A 529 39.69 -26.75 -22.41
N THR A 530 38.43 -27.23 -22.38
CA THR A 530 38.01 -28.66 -22.58
C THR A 530 38.54 -29.77 -21.65
N ASP A 531 37.76 -30.78 -21.21
CA ASP A 531 36.32 -31.04 -21.33
C ASP A 531 35.87 -32.20 -20.39
N ASP A 532 34.61 -32.60 -20.52
CA ASP A 532 34.14 -34.00 -20.46
C ASP A 532 33.97 -34.81 -19.12
N ILE A 533 32.69 -34.89 -18.70
CA ILE A 533 31.83 -36.09 -18.87
C ILE A 533 31.67 -37.21 -17.79
N ARG A 534 30.37 -37.56 -17.59
CA ARG A 534 29.73 -38.90 -17.38
C ARG A 534 29.49 -39.53 -15.99
N LYS A 535 28.25 -40.06 -15.93
CA LYS A 535 27.77 -41.36 -15.36
C LYS A 535 27.43 -41.35 -13.84
N ARG A 536 26.16 -41.63 -13.47
CA ARG A 536 25.47 -42.96 -13.28
C ARG A 536 25.90 -43.65 -11.96
N LYS A 537 25.08 -44.43 -11.23
CA LYS A 537 23.73 -45.03 -11.47
C LYS A 537 23.18 -45.55 -10.11
N LEU A 538 21.84 -45.65 -9.96
CA LEU A 538 21.09 -46.65 -9.14
C LEU A 538 21.37 -46.75 -7.61
N SER A 539 20.53 -47.40 -6.77
CA SER A 539 19.05 -47.58 -6.77
C SER A 539 18.56 -48.21 -5.45
N ASP A 540 17.23 -48.18 -5.24
CA ASP A 540 16.41 -49.06 -4.38
C ASP A 540 16.69 -49.02 -2.84
N ASP A 541 15.81 -49.50 -1.94
CA ASP A 541 14.54 -50.23 -2.11
C ASP A 541 13.45 -49.79 -1.06
N ASN A 542 12.27 -50.42 -1.15
CA ASN A 542 11.03 -50.26 -0.40
C ASN A 542 11.09 -50.45 1.14
N GLY A 543 10.00 -50.08 1.83
CA GLY A 543 9.72 -50.49 3.21
C GLY A 543 8.49 -49.81 3.83
N GLU A 544 7.33 -50.46 3.78
CA GLU A 544 6.05 -49.89 4.27
C GLU A 544 5.79 -50.09 5.79
N ASN A 545 4.79 -49.33 6.26
CA ASN A 545 3.77 -49.66 7.27
C ASN A 545 3.95 -49.35 8.78
N ASN A 546 2.89 -48.70 9.27
CA ASN A 546 2.41 -48.46 10.65
C ASN A 546 1.76 -49.79 11.19
N PRO A 547 1.17 -49.94 12.42
CA PRO A 547 0.42 -48.91 13.18
C PRO A 547 0.34 -49.01 14.74
N ARG A 548 -0.42 -48.08 15.37
CA ARG A 548 -1.00 -48.10 16.75
C ARG A 548 0.05 -48.06 17.90
N SER A 549 -0.23 -47.73 19.18
CA SER A 549 -1.44 -47.42 20.01
C SER A 549 -0.96 -46.67 21.30
N THR A 550 -1.71 -46.09 22.25
CA THR A 550 -3.04 -45.40 22.36
C THR A 550 -3.15 -44.67 23.72
N LYS A 551 -3.88 -43.54 23.80
CA LYS A 551 -4.53 -42.96 25.03
C LYS A 551 -3.59 -42.41 26.16
N PHE A 552 -3.99 -41.50 27.09
CA PHE A 552 -5.21 -40.68 27.29
C PHE A 552 -4.96 -39.47 28.24
N LEU A 553 -5.81 -38.42 28.16
CA LEU A 553 -6.26 -37.45 29.22
C LEU A 553 -5.21 -36.56 29.95
N ALA A 554 -5.52 -35.39 30.57
CA ALA A 554 -6.75 -34.57 30.73
C ALA A 554 -6.39 -33.04 30.60
N ALA A 555 -7.28 -32.12 30.17
CA ALA A 555 -8.16 -31.20 30.95
C ALA A 555 -7.44 -30.16 31.86
N THR A 556 -7.94 -28.95 32.19
CA THR A 556 -9.23 -28.21 32.01
C THR A 556 -8.95 -26.79 31.41
N ASN A 557 -9.68 -25.63 31.49
CA ASN A 557 -11.01 -25.10 31.93
C ASN A 557 -11.19 -23.67 31.27
N THR A 558 -12.29 -22.89 31.28
CA THR A 558 -13.70 -23.07 31.72
C THR A 558 -14.71 -22.72 30.57
N ALA A 559 -15.40 -21.57 30.36
CA ALA A 559 -15.59 -20.27 31.06
C ALA A 559 -16.91 -19.53 30.63
N TYR A 560 -17.13 -18.28 31.09
CA TYR A 560 -18.34 -17.43 30.94
C TYR A 560 -18.17 -16.32 29.86
N GLY A 561 -19.16 -15.51 29.43
CA GLY A 561 -20.63 -15.58 29.61
C GLY A 561 -21.35 -14.20 29.64
N VAL A 562 -22.59 -14.15 29.09
CA VAL A 562 -23.66 -13.13 29.27
C VAL A 562 -23.68 -11.90 28.33
N LEU A 563 -24.91 -11.51 27.99
CA LEU A 563 -25.37 -10.41 27.11
C LEU A 563 -25.31 -9.03 27.79
N GLY A 564 -25.51 -7.96 27.01
CA GLY A 564 -25.91 -6.64 27.51
C GLY A 564 -27.17 -6.10 26.81
N GLY A 565 -27.76 -5.03 27.36
CA GLY A 565 -28.64 -4.11 26.62
C GLY A 565 -30.05 -3.82 27.19
N SER A 566 -30.35 -2.51 27.28
CA SER A 566 -31.67 -1.86 27.15
C SER A 566 -32.72 -1.80 28.29
N GLY A 567 -33.42 -0.66 28.53
CA GLY A 567 -33.15 0.72 28.05
C GLY A 567 -34.32 1.74 28.04
N SER A 568 -33.98 3.03 27.88
CA SER A 568 -34.77 4.16 27.31
C SER A 568 -35.94 4.88 28.07
N GLY A 569 -35.90 6.23 28.11
CA GLY A 569 -37.01 7.11 28.55
C GLY A 569 -36.78 8.62 28.27
N SER A 570 -37.87 9.39 28.08
CA SER A 570 -37.94 10.86 27.80
C SER A 570 -39.35 11.36 28.18
N PRO A 571 -39.79 12.65 28.01
CA PRO A 571 -39.13 13.93 27.62
C PRO A 571 -39.26 14.93 28.82
N PRO A 572 -39.82 16.19 28.82
CA PRO A 572 -40.06 17.26 27.80
C PRO A 572 -39.75 18.72 28.31
N ILE A 573 -40.36 19.75 27.69
CA ILE A 573 -40.74 21.11 28.21
C ILE A 573 -39.86 22.37 27.90
N VAL A 574 -40.31 23.13 26.87
CA VAL A 574 -40.62 24.60 26.82
C VAL A 574 -39.62 25.69 26.28
N ARG A 575 -40.05 26.34 25.16
CA ARG A 575 -39.91 27.77 24.70
C ARG A 575 -38.49 28.34 24.42
N THR A 576 -38.20 29.37 23.57
CA THR A 576 -38.90 30.36 22.65
C THR A 576 -37.80 31.12 21.84
N SER A 577 -37.98 31.85 20.72
CA SER A 577 -38.98 32.00 19.62
C SER A 577 -38.59 33.19 18.68
N VAL A 578 -39.19 33.31 17.46
CA VAL A 578 -39.25 34.56 16.60
C VAL A 578 -37.93 34.92 15.86
N ARG A 579 -37.87 35.39 14.59
CA ARG A 579 -38.83 36.09 13.68
C ARG A 579 -38.65 35.74 12.17
N GLU A 580 -39.65 36.07 11.34
CA GLU A 580 -39.59 36.19 9.85
C GLU A 580 -38.86 37.51 9.38
N GLU A 581 -38.76 37.94 8.11
CA GLU A 581 -39.56 37.73 6.87
C GLU A 581 -38.86 38.26 5.57
N ALA A 582 -39.27 37.79 4.37
CA ALA A 582 -39.39 38.46 3.03
C ALA A 582 -38.24 39.32 2.40
N ARG A 583 -38.14 39.60 1.07
CA ARG A 583 -38.67 39.06 -0.23
C ARG A 583 -37.95 39.77 -1.42
N GLU A 584 -37.96 39.15 -2.61
CA GLU A 584 -37.96 39.74 -3.99
C GLU A 584 -36.82 40.73 -4.42
N GLY A 585 -36.42 40.85 -5.70
CA GLY A 585 -36.73 40.07 -6.92
C GLY A 585 -36.21 40.73 -8.24
N GLY A 586 -35.89 39.92 -9.26
CA GLY A 586 -35.63 40.35 -10.67
C GLY A 586 -34.25 40.96 -11.02
N GLN A 587 -33.84 41.11 -12.29
CA GLN A 587 -34.20 40.43 -13.55
C GLN A 587 -33.27 40.84 -14.73
N GLN A 588 -32.79 39.88 -15.58
CA GLN A 588 -32.31 40.06 -16.99
C GLN A 588 -31.09 41.04 -17.20
N GLU A 589 -30.39 41.28 -18.34
CA GLU A 589 -30.07 40.65 -19.67
C GLU A 589 -28.92 41.52 -20.32
N ASP A 590 -28.16 41.21 -21.40
CA ASP A 590 -27.80 40.01 -22.21
C ASP A 590 -26.67 40.39 -23.24
N ASN A 591 -26.27 39.45 -24.11
CA ASN A 591 -25.83 39.58 -25.52
C ASN A 591 -24.32 39.63 -25.93
N LEU A 592 -23.94 38.58 -26.69
CA LEU A 592 -23.25 38.55 -28.01
C LEU A 592 -21.71 38.72 -28.21
N ARG A 593 -21.12 37.65 -28.80
CA ARG A 593 -20.05 37.56 -29.87
C ARG A 593 -18.64 38.14 -29.61
N GLY A 594 -17.55 37.63 -30.20
CA GLY A 594 -17.32 36.45 -31.07
C GLY A 594 -15.93 36.48 -31.79
N SER A 595 -15.50 35.36 -32.42
CA SER A 595 -14.18 35.12 -33.09
C SER A 595 -12.95 35.09 -32.14
N SER A 596 -11.88 34.29 -32.33
CA SER A 596 -11.05 33.89 -33.51
C SER A 596 -10.16 35.07 -34.01
N ILE A 597 -8.86 34.96 -34.34
CA ILE A 597 -8.04 33.91 -34.99
C ILE A 597 -6.58 33.88 -34.43
N ASN A 598 -5.81 32.82 -34.71
CA ASN A 598 -4.35 32.60 -34.50
C ASN A 598 -3.38 33.75 -34.84
N ALA A 599 -2.21 33.79 -34.18
CA ALA A 599 -0.89 34.18 -34.73
C ALA A 599 0.28 33.66 -33.82
N THR A 600 1.55 33.74 -34.26
CA THR A 600 2.71 33.04 -33.62
C THR A 600 4.03 33.85 -33.72
N CYS A 601 5.02 33.52 -32.88
CA CYS A 601 6.47 33.88 -32.96
C CYS A 601 6.86 35.37 -32.71
N PRO A 602 8.17 35.71 -32.53
CA PRO A 602 9.40 34.92 -32.30
C PRO A 602 10.22 35.38 -31.05
N THR A 603 11.51 35.01 -30.99
CA THR A 603 12.48 35.15 -29.87
C THR A 603 13.50 36.32 -30.01
N GLU A 604 14.18 36.62 -28.89
CA GLU A 604 15.64 36.94 -28.75
C GLU A 604 16.26 38.38 -28.76
N ILE A 605 17.35 38.48 -27.96
CA ILE A 605 18.56 39.35 -28.05
C ILE A 605 18.65 40.77 -27.38
N THR A 606 19.10 40.76 -26.10
CA THR A 606 20.29 41.41 -25.47
C THR A 606 20.58 42.95 -25.45
N THR A 607 21.41 43.36 -24.45
CA THR A 607 22.29 44.57 -24.30
C THR A 607 21.67 45.95 -23.98
N ASP A 608 22.28 46.88 -23.20
CA ASP A 608 23.42 46.92 -22.25
C ASP A 608 23.48 48.31 -21.49
N ILE A 609 24.43 48.53 -20.56
CA ILE A 609 24.92 49.81 -19.95
C ILE A 609 24.04 50.47 -18.84
N GLY A 610 24.55 51.01 -17.71
CA GLY A 610 25.90 50.93 -17.08
C GLY A 610 26.30 52.11 -16.15
N ARG A 611 27.21 51.85 -15.16
CA ARG A 611 28.05 52.79 -14.33
C ARG A 611 27.31 53.66 -13.28
N GLU A 612 27.92 54.32 -12.26
CA GLU A 612 29.32 54.77 -11.91
C GLU A 612 29.67 54.41 -10.42
N ALA A 613 30.90 54.01 -10.02
CA ALA A 613 32.14 54.76 -9.63
C ALA A 613 32.14 55.33 -8.17
N GLU A 614 33.22 55.49 -7.38
CA GLU A 614 34.70 55.38 -7.53
C GLU A 614 35.42 54.67 -6.34
N GLU A 615 36.77 54.55 -6.41
CA GLU A 615 37.75 53.96 -5.46
C GLU A 615 38.49 55.09 -4.64
N PRO A 616 39.70 54.99 -4.02
CA PRO A 616 40.55 53.85 -3.60
C PRO A 616 41.14 53.92 -2.15
N ALA A 617 41.68 52.80 -1.63
CA ALA A 617 42.88 52.78 -0.76
C ALA A 617 43.53 51.38 -0.69
N ARG A 618 44.87 51.30 -0.60
CA ARG A 618 45.65 50.04 -0.65
C ARG A 618 46.12 49.56 0.73
N CYS A 619 46.15 48.24 0.94
CA CYS A 619 47.42 47.50 1.16
C CYS A 619 47.25 45.99 0.93
N SER A 620 48.36 45.26 0.74
CA SER A 620 48.40 43.87 0.28
C SER A 620 48.94 42.88 1.31
N GLN A 621 48.38 41.65 1.33
CA GLN A 621 49.17 40.43 1.57
C GLN A 621 48.49 39.21 0.96
N SER A 622 49.30 38.20 0.60
CA SER A 622 48.90 37.05 -0.23
C SER A 622 48.87 35.74 0.56
N VAL A 623 47.82 34.94 0.38
CA VAL A 623 47.76 33.52 0.77
C VAL A 623 47.25 32.70 -0.41
N GLY A 624 47.79 31.50 -0.61
CA GLY A 624 47.43 30.60 -1.72
C GLY A 624 46.03 29.99 -1.63
N PRO A 625 45.57 29.28 -2.68
CA PRO A 625 44.20 28.80 -2.78
C PRO A 625 43.89 27.68 -1.77
N PRO A 626 42.72 27.69 -1.11
CA PRO A 626 42.27 26.57 -0.28
C PRO A 626 41.87 25.36 -1.15
N SER A 627 42.15 24.15 -0.66
CA SER A 627 41.79 22.90 -1.33
C SER A 627 40.26 22.70 -1.35
N ALA A 628 39.71 22.31 -2.50
CA ALA A 628 38.27 22.23 -2.76
C ALA A 628 37.51 21.15 -1.96
N ASN A 629 38.19 20.28 -1.21
CA ASN A 629 37.57 19.12 -0.55
C ASN A 629 36.87 19.42 0.80
N SER A 630 37.01 20.61 1.38
CA SER A 630 36.39 20.93 2.69
C SER A 630 34.88 21.22 2.61
N GLY A 631 34.39 21.73 1.47
CA GLY A 631 33.01 22.21 1.34
C GLY A 631 31.93 21.12 1.45
N LEU A 632 32.17 19.93 0.88
CA LEU A 632 31.17 18.85 0.83
C LEU A 632 30.90 18.16 2.18
N SER A 633 31.80 18.31 3.16
CA SER A 633 31.58 17.72 4.50
C SER A 633 30.54 18.51 5.28
N CYS A 634 30.69 19.84 5.31
CA CYS A 634 29.80 20.75 6.04
C CYS A 634 28.36 20.70 5.52
N THR A 635 28.19 20.61 4.19
CA THR A 635 26.84 20.49 3.60
C THR A 635 26.15 19.19 3.98
N LYS A 636 26.83 18.03 3.91
CA LYS A 636 26.24 16.73 4.28
C LYS A 636 25.87 16.63 5.76
N GLU A 637 26.62 17.27 6.66
CA GLU A 637 26.28 17.33 8.09
C GLU A 637 25.07 18.24 8.36
N ALA A 638 25.02 19.43 7.76
CA ALA A 638 23.84 20.31 7.86
C ALA A 638 22.58 19.66 7.28
N GLU A 639 22.69 18.98 6.14
CA GLU A 639 21.61 18.23 5.49
C GLU A 639 21.12 17.07 6.38
N LYS A 640 22.01 16.40 7.11
CA LYS A 640 21.68 15.37 8.10
C LYS A 640 20.91 15.94 9.30
N LEU A 641 21.38 17.06 9.86
CA LEU A 641 20.70 17.74 10.99
C LEU A 641 19.30 18.25 10.59
N ALA A 642 19.13 18.73 9.36
CA ALA A 642 17.82 19.12 8.82
C ALA A 642 16.88 17.91 8.70
N ILE A 643 17.36 16.76 8.21
CA ILE A 643 16.60 15.51 8.20
C ILE A 643 16.21 15.12 9.63
N GLU A 644 17.14 15.12 10.58
CA GLU A 644 16.87 14.72 11.97
C GLU A 644 15.85 15.63 12.67
N LYS A 645 15.89 16.94 12.42
CA LYS A 645 14.90 17.91 12.91
C LYS A 645 13.50 17.61 12.37
N ILE A 646 13.37 17.31 11.08
CA ILE A 646 12.07 17.04 10.44
C ILE A 646 11.55 15.64 10.83
N ALA A 647 12.43 14.64 10.85
CA ALA A 647 12.14 13.26 11.27
C ALA A 647 11.70 13.16 12.74
N SER A 648 12.17 14.05 13.61
CA SER A 648 11.78 14.12 15.03
C SER A 648 10.38 14.69 15.27
N GLY A 649 9.73 15.22 14.23
CA GLY A 649 8.42 15.87 14.34
C GLY A 649 8.49 17.24 15.02
N PRO A 650 7.35 17.94 15.17
CA PRO A 650 7.30 19.18 15.94
C PRO A 650 7.60 18.87 17.42
N SER A 651 8.76 19.30 17.89
CA SER A 651 9.15 19.17 19.29
C SER A 651 8.18 19.93 20.19
N VAL A 652 7.33 19.19 20.91
CA VAL A 652 6.41 19.76 21.91
C VAL A 652 7.25 20.41 23.01
N GLY A 653 7.30 21.74 23.01
CA GLY A 653 7.99 22.50 24.05
C GLY A 653 7.32 22.24 25.40
N GLY A 654 8.06 21.64 26.33
CA GLY A 654 7.51 21.20 27.60
C GLY A 654 7.49 22.31 28.66
N HIS A 655 6.51 22.24 29.55
CA HIS A 655 6.68 22.45 31.00
C HIS A 655 5.46 21.86 31.73
N GLY A 656 5.68 21.27 32.91
CA GLY A 656 4.63 20.63 33.72
C GLY A 656 4.83 19.13 33.90
N GLY A 657 5.83 18.73 34.69
CA GLY A 657 5.93 17.36 35.19
C GLY A 657 5.08 17.17 36.44
N PHE A 658 4.19 16.18 36.42
CA PHE A 658 3.39 15.72 37.56
C PHE A 658 3.30 14.17 37.50
N PRO A 659 2.97 13.49 38.61
CA PRO A 659 3.84 12.44 39.14
C PRO A 659 3.53 11.02 38.66
N GLU A 660 4.39 10.09 39.09
CA GLU A 660 4.08 8.67 39.16
C GLU A 660 2.89 8.44 40.12
N GLU A 661 1.79 7.89 39.61
CA GLU A 661 0.85 7.08 40.39
C GLU A 661 0.81 5.67 39.81
N LEU A 662 0.46 4.69 40.65
CA LEU A 662 0.82 3.28 40.50
C LEU A 662 -0.15 2.47 39.65
N ASP A 663 0.30 1.28 39.23
CA ASP A 663 -0.54 0.24 38.62
C ASP A 663 -1.67 -0.18 39.58
N GLU A 664 -2.92 0.15 39.25
CA GLU A 664 -4.08 -0.69 39.59
C GLU A 664 -4.91 -0.96 38.32
N LEU A 665 -5.12 -2.25 38.04
CA LEU A 665 -5.84 -2.75 36.86
C LEU A 665 -7.25 -3.17 37.27
N GLU A 666 -8.27 -2.48 36.77
CA GLU A 666 -9.63 -3.02 36.67
C GLU A 666 -10.15 -2.88 35.23
N ASP A 667 -10.48 -4.02 34.60
CA ASP A 667 -11.23 -4.08 33.34
C ASP A 667 -12.70 -3.77 33.63
N ASP A 668 -13.33 -2.87 32.84
CA ASP A 668 -14.78 -2.99 32.63
C ASP A 668 -15.21 -2.53 31.22
N PHE A 669 -16.21 -3.24 30.68
CA PHE A 669 -16.68 -3.14 29.30
C PHE A 669 -18.20 -2.98 29.29
N ASN A 670 -18.70 -1.75 29.08
CA ASN A 670 -19.84 -1.42 28.20
C ASN A 670 -20.35 0.03 28.43
N SER A 671 -20.77 0.68 27.36
CA SER A 671 -21.80 1.72 27.43
C SER A 671 -22.65 1.66 26.15
N SER A 672 -23.97 1.52 26.31
CA SER A 672 -24.91 1.35 25.19
C SER A 672 -25.82 2.57 25.09
N TYR A 673 -25.80 3.25 23.93
CA TYR A 673 -26.70 4.37 23.67
C TYR A 673 -28.05 3.89 23.16
N HIS A 674 -29.12 4.51 23.65
CA HIS A 674 -30.47 4.04 23.42
C HIS A 674 -31.24 4.80 22.34
N VAL A 675 -31.75 4.06 21.37
CA VAL A 675 -32.86 4.47 20.51
C VAL A 675 -34.03 3.49 20.76
N LYS A 676 -35.27 3.97 20.64
CA LYS A 676 -36.50 3.24 21.05
C LYS A 676 -37.43 3.14 19.85
N GLY A 677 -37.56 1.94 19.27
CA GLY A 677 -38.45 1.66 18.13
C GLY A 677 -39.68 0.85 18.56
N PHE A 678 -40.87 1.24 18.09
CA PHE A 678 -42.10 0.47 18.29
C PHE A 678 -42.27 -0.57 17.17
N GLY A 679 -42.50 -1.83 17.55
CA GLY A 679 -42.81 -2.90 16.60
C GLY A 679 -44.31 -3.03 16.30
N ARG A 680 -44.62 -3.53 15.10
CA ARG A 680 -45.87 -4.23 14.76
C ARG A 680 -45.55 -5.36 13.78
N ASP A 681 -45.80 -6.59 14.20
CA ASP A 681 -45.65 -7.76 13.34
C ASP A 681 -46.81 -7.89 12.33
N MET A 682 -46.49 -8.38 11.13
CA MET A 682 -47.35 -9.31 10.38
C MET A 682 -46.45 -10.24 9.53
N PRO A 683 -46.74 -11.54 9.45
CA PRO A 683 -45.91 -12.50 8.73
C PRO A 683 -46.23 -12.52 7.22
N SER A 684 -45.27 -12.96 6.41
CA SER A 684 -45.48 -13.31 5.00
C SER A 684 -44.81 -14.65 4.64
N LYS A 685 -45.40 -15.35 3.68
CA LYS A 685 -45.18 -16.79 3.46
C LYS A 685 -44.09 -17.03 2.43
N VAL A 686 -43.21 -18.00 2.71
CA VAL A 686 -42.29 -18.56 1.71
C VAL A 686 -43.08 -19.43 0.72
N LEU A 687 -42.90 -19.19 -0.58
CA LEU A 687 -43.30 -20.11 -1.65
C LEU A 687 -42.05 -20.67 -2.32
N VAL A 688 -41.96 -22.00 -2.38
CA VAL A 688 -40.83 -22.71 -3.01
C VAL A 688 -41.18 -23.04 -4.46
N ALA A 689 -40.40 -22.51 -5.40
CA ALA A 689 -40.45 -22.90 -6.81
C ALA A 689 -39.29 -23.87 -7.13
N LYS A 690 -39.58 -24.96 -7.86
CA LYS A 690 -38.57 -25.89 -8.36
C LYS A 690 -38.24 -25.59 -9.82
N ALA A 691 -36.95 -25.50 -10.11
CA ALA A 691 -36.36 -25.80 -11.41
C ALA A 691 -35.08 -26.64 -11.14
N GLY A 692 -34.59 -27.50 -12.03
CA GLY A 692 -35.06 -27.76 -13.39
C GLY A 692 -33.87 -28.15 -14.26
N THR A 693 -33.23 -29.28 -13.95
CA THR A 693 -31.91 -29.64 -14.47
C THR A 693 -31.92 -29.93 -15.97
N VAL A 694 -30.98 -29.33 -16.71
CA VAL A 694 -30.64 -29.70 -18.09
C VAL A 694 -29.12 -29.76 -18.19
N GLU A 695 -28.60 -30.91 -18.63
CA GLU A 695 -27.18 -31.11 -18.90
C GLU A 695 -26.85 -30.76 -20.36
N VAL A 696 -25.69 -30.14 -20.60
CA VAL A 696 -25.07 -30.06 -21.93
C VAL A 696 -23.58 -30.33 -21.80
N ASN A 697 -23.09 -31.36 -22.49
CA ASN A 697 -21.66 -31.70 -22.58
C ASN A 697 -21.03 -31.04 -23.82
N GLY A 698 -19.78 -30.58 -23.74
CA GLY A 698 -18.99 -30.38 -24.97
C GLY A 698 -17.74 -29.47 -24.93
N VAL A 699 -16.57 -30.11 -24.87
CA VAL A 699 -15.31 -29.73 -25.57
C VAL A 699 -14.59 -28.42 -25.19
N HIS A 700 -13.35 -28.57 -24.70
CA HIS A 700 -12.33 -27.51 -24.64
C HIS A 700 -11.47 -27.46 -25.93
N PRO A 701 -11.04 -26.28 -26.37
CA PRO A 701 -9.73 -26.06 -27.02
C PRO A 701 -8.70 -25.51 -25.99
N PRO A 702 -7.38 -25.66 -26.24
CA PRO A 702 -6.33 -25.11 -25.36
C PRO A 702 -5.98 -23.66 -25.71
N THR A 703 -5.70 -22.84 -24.69
CA THR A 703 -5.14 -21.49 -24.86
C THR A 703 -4.04 -21.24 -23.83
N GLU A 704 -2.85 -20.86 -24.29
CA GLU A 704 -1.74 -20.44 -23.43
C GLU A 704 -1.99 -19.02 -22.93
N PHE A 705 -2.03 -18.81 -21.61
CA PHE A 705 -2.15 -17.47 -21.01
C PHE A 705 -0.92 -17.10 -20.18
N LEU A 706 -0.25 -16.02 -20.60
CA LEU A 706 0.86 -15.40 -19.89
C LEU A 706 0.36 -14.71 -18.61
N GLN A 707 0.94 -15.07 -17.47
CA GLN A 707 0.54 -14.54 -16.16
C GLN A 707 0.89 -13.05 -16.03
N HIS A 708 -0.12 -12.17 -16.15
CA HIS A 708 -0.01 -10.77 -15.75
C HIS A 708 -0.49 -10.59 -14.31
N GLY A 709 0.43 -10.21 -13.41
CA GLY A 709 0.13 -9.92 -12.01
C GLY A 709 -0.52 -8.56 -11.82
N GLY A 710 -1.85 -8.50 -12.01
CA GLY A 710 -2.67 -7.36 -11.56
C GLY A 710 -2.53 -7.14 -10.05
N GLY A 711 -2.51 -5.88 -9.62
CA GLY A 711 -2.22 -5.53 -8.23
C GLY A 711 -3.46 -5.63 -7.33
N LEU A 712 -3.59 -6.73 -6.59
CA LEU A 712 -4.65 -6.91 -5.58
C LEU A 712 -4.47 -5.96 -4.38
N GLU A 713 -4.97 -4.72 -4.50
CA GLU A 713 -5.32 -3.88 -3.34
C GLU A 713 -6.80 -4.07 -2.97
N GLU A 714 -7.16 -5.31 -2.61
CA GLU A 714 -8.52 -5.69 -2.19
C GLU A 714 -8.76 -5.46 -0.68
N LEU A 715 -9.97 -5.01 -0.33
CA LEU A 715 -10.25 -4.37 0.97
C LEU A 715 -11.08 -5.27 1.91
N GLU A 716 -10.67 -5.38 3.18
CA GLU A 716 -11.41 -6.15 4.20
C GLU A 716 -12.79 -5.53 4.52
N PRO A 717 -13.86 -6.34 4.70
CA PRO A 717 -15.05 -5.91 5.42
C PRO A 717 -14.78 -5.82 6.93
N ALA A 718 -15.56 -5.02 7.65
CA ALA A 718 -15.44 -4.82 9.09
C ALA A 718 -16.69 -5.31 9.84
N GLU A 719 -16.53 -6.33 10.68
CA GLU A 719 -17.55 -6.87 11.59
C GLU A 719 -16.93 -6.90 13.00
N LEU A 720 -17.52 -6.27 14.04
CA LEU A 720 -18.80 -6.58 14.70
C LEU A 720 -18.76 -7.92 15.45
N THR A 721 -18.10 -7.92 16.61
CA THR A 721 -18.11 -9.02 17.58
C THR A 721 -19.44 -9.11 18.33
N THR A 722 -20.20 -10.18 18.11
CA THR A 722 -21.35 -10.57 18.95
C THR A 722 -20.92 -11.55 20.05
N PRO A 723 -21.50 -11.51 21.26
CA PRO A 723 -21.06 -12.32 22.40
C PRO A 723 -21.47 -13.80 22.31
N PHE A 724 -20.66 -14.68 22.90
CA PHE A 724 -20.88 -16.12 22.93
C PHE A 724 -21.98 -16.54 23.92
N SER A 725 -22.72 -17.60 23.56
CA SER A 725 -23.46 -18.45 24.49
C SER A 725 -23.13 -19.93 24.24
N ASN A 726 -22.72 -20.63 25.30
CA ASN A 726 -22.23 -22.01 25.21
C ASN A 726 -23.39 -23.02 25.18
N LEU A 727 -23.34 -24.00 24.27
CA LEU A 727 -23.96 -25.32 24.44
C LEU A 727 -23.31 -26.33 23.47
N VAL A 728 -22.94 -27.51 23.98
CA VAL A 728 -22.21 -28.56 23.22
C VAL A 728 -22.95 -29.90 23.33
N PRO A 729 -23.23 -30.57 22.20
CA PRO A 729 -23.42 -32.01 22.14
C PRO A 729 -22.13 -32.71 21.68
N ALA A 730 -21.68 -33.74 22.41
CA ALA A 730 -20.44 -34.44 22.11
C ALA A 730 -20.61 -35.50 21.00
N SER A 731 -19.57 -35.70 20.18
CA SER A 731 -19.38 -36.89 19.36
C SER A 731 -17.90 -37.28 19.31
N THR A 732 -17.60 -38.56 19.08
CA THR A 732 -16.28 -39.15 19.33
C THR A 732 -15.59 -39.62 18.04
N SER A 733 -14.33 -39.21 17.83
CA SER A 733 -13.47 -39.80 16.79
C SER A 733 -11.98 -39.81 17.20
N ILE A 734 -11.23 -40.69 16.53
CA ILE A 734 -9.93 -41.23 16.98
C ILE A 734 -8.77 -40.28 16.64
N PRO A 735 -7.77 -40.09 17.54
CA PRO A 735 -6.68 -39.15 17.30
C PRO A 735 -5.65 -39.68 16.29
N GLN A 736 -5.56 -39.04 15.12
CA GLN A 736 -4.38 -39.11 14.25
C GLN A 736 -3.23 -38.27 14.83
N ARG A 737 -1.97 -38.73 14.68
CA ARG A 737 -0.77 -37.99 15.09
C ARG A 737 -0.52 -36.81 14.14
N LYS A 738 -1.01 -35.62 14.50
CA LYS A 738 -0.71 -34.36 13.77
C LYS A 738 0.79 -34.02 13.85
N PRO A 739 1.42 -33.49 12.77
CA PRO A 739 2.83 -33.12 12.78
C PRO A 739 3.12 -31.94 13.73
N LEU A 740 4.30 -31.97 14.34
CA LEU A 740 4.73 -30.99 15.35
C LEU A 740 5.42 -29.78 14.71
N ILE A 741 4.69 -28.65 14.61
CA ILE A 741 5.28 -27.33 14.38
C ILE A 741 6.14 -26.99 15.61
N ARG A 742 7.46 -27.16 15.49
CA ARG A 742 8.45 -26.96 16.56
C ARG A 742 9.64 -26.14 16.06
N LEU A 743 9.58 -24.84 16.36
CA LEU A 743 10.63 -23.87 16.05
C LEU A 743 11.85 -24.05 16.98
N ASN A 744 12.75 -24.98 16.64
CA ASN A 744 14.11 -25.00 17.23
C ASN A 744 14.96 -23.94 16.53
N LEU A 745 15.11 -22.78 17.17
CA LEU A 745 15.88 -21.63 16.71
C LEU A 745 17.24 -21.55 17.43
N THR A 746 18.11 -22.54 17.21
CA THR A 746 19.47 -22.52 17.77
C THR A 746 20.34 -21.46 17.08
N SER A 747 20.93 -20.59 17.89
CA SER A 747 22.12 -19.82 17.57
C SER A 747 23.39 -20.61 17.95
N MET A 748 24.55 -19.94 17.90
CA MET A 748 25.93 -20.41 18.17
C MET A 748 26.71 -20.97 16.98
N ALA A 749 27.75 -20.23 16.59
CA ALA A 749 29.02 -20.81 16.19
C ALA A 749 29.82 -21.13 17.48
N LYS A 750 30.38 -22.34 17.60
CA LYS A 750 31.23 -22.68 18.74
C LYS A 750 32.65 -22.16 18.54
N ALA A 751 33.09 -21.25 19.41
CA ALA A 751 34.51 -20.98 19.58
C ALA A 751 35.16 -22.20 20.27
N THR A 752 36.10 -22.86 19.59
CA THR A 752 36.87 -23.96 20.17
C THR A 752 38.05 -23.43 20.98
N GLY A 753 37.87 -23.31 22.29
CA GLY A 753 39.01 -23.11 23.20
C GLY A 753 39.93 -24.32 23.17
N ARG A 754 41.24 -24.09 23.08
CA ARG A 754 42.28 -25.10 23.37
C ARG A 754 42.83 -24.81 24.76
N ASN A 755 42.78 -25.81 25.65
CA ASN A 755 43.62 -25.85 26.84
C ASN A 755 44.89 -26.63 26.50
N THR A 756 46.05 -25.96 26.58
CA THR A 756 47.34 -26.41 27.12
C THR A 756 48.25 -25.19 27.18
#